data_AF-A0A4Q4LBP0-F1
#
_entry.id   AF-A0A4Q4LBP0-F1
#
_cell.length_a   1.000
_cell.length_b   1.000
_cell.length_c   1.000
_cell.angle_alpha   90.00
_cell.angle_beta   90.00
_cell.angle_gamma   90.00
#
_symmetry.space_group_name_H-M   'P 1'
#
loop_
_entity.id
_entity.type
_entity.pdbx_description
1 polymer ?
#
loop_
_entity_poly.entity_id
_entity_poly.type
_entity_poly.pdbx_seq_one_letter_code
_entity_poly.pdbx_strand_id
1 'polypeptide(L)'
;MAINDLKELSNSFSTGSGGARFEANIQAAFVTLMLSGGYAPCLPAWPIVEIKLQGKVAGYATDDLIVFVENPASKQKCKLLGQVKHSISVTEGSKVFGEVLQAAWADFNNATTFTRGMDVIALITGPISATDSDGVSGLLEQARHCKDASEFLRQVGRAKFCSDTVRAKLNAFKSHLKKANNDLDVAEDDLFEFLRHFHLLGYDLSRKGSIVSSLLQSHIAQFNKEIPDKIWYHIIHEVQSFNKEAGTITFDSIDKEIIDYFSEPKLTYIPSRLSNSGVIVESHVEILPTDWLNHKAANKIALAQLLGGWDEGCDSDISIVSKVADEAYVEWVGDLRDALQLLDCPLSYRDGVWYFNNRVDSWDAFGPRVFDNHLDCIGEVCLEVLGLDDPIFELPENERYAAAIHGKLLPHSKVLREGLAGTLALLGTRYNALDKCRNGKPEAIVNSTVAKLLMNANWVRWGSLNELLPTFSEASPDHFLSAVERAVLLKPSPYLNLFEQEGEGVFGRNYMVGVLWALELLAWHDEYLVRSTVALADIAALDPGGNWANRARNSLVDIFLPWLPHTLGSIKKRQAALRSIVAEQPQVGWRLLINLLPNEQRSTSGTFKPVWRKKILNDWNGEVSNQEFWEQSRFCAELLVCEAGSNTERLTKLVSKYSSLPPEAAEALLTRLSSDDVCGAPEEQRFEIWDSITRLVIHHKSFPDAEWSLKTESLAPLLSIAESLEPKNPILRYKQLFSGRDYYRYYKSSESYEKSQERLSADRCYAIEQVLAVGGFDGVIEFASIVADSQYVGDALADLDGLSFDSSVLPHLIESDSSNIKKFVAGYAWRKRWKYGWEWFDNNDFSGWSPEQIASLLCMLPFDEEAWARVEKNLGDNSGQYWKSTPANIYQAGEKTDFAVRKLLEYGRSDVALEAFSRDVYGKNELDPNLACDTLLLFGGRGSESKRVDGFQIVEIIKSLQNNPSIDQDKLFRVEWMYLTLLDHSNNAPPITLERQLASDPEFFCTLIKAIYAPKDGQVDEDPTVDDRNIATNAYRLLSEWRLVPGTTVDSQFDATAFVEWLKKVDVLTKETGHFDVAMSSFGSVLIHAPSEKDFWINHTVAKTLNERERESLRDGYAIATFNSRGVHWVDPEAKPERELAEKYRQKAEQAELSGYHRFATTLRGVAADYDRHAERILARQLHT
;
A
#
# COMPACT_ATOMS: atom_id res chain seq x y z
N MET A 1 -11.48 -56.65 11.52
CA MET A 1 -10.12 -57.01 11.05
C MET A 1 -9.86 -56.31 9.74
N ALA A 2 -8.94 -55.34 9.76
CA ALA A 2 -8.31 -54.61 8.66
C ALA A 2 -7.17 -53.79 9.33
N ILE A 3 -6.11 -53.30 8.70
CA ILE A 3 -5.70 -53.19 7.29
C ILE A 3 -4.20 -53.55 7.24
N ASN A 4 -3.69 -54.15 6.15
CA ASN A 4 -2.37 -53.80 5.60
C ASN A 4 -2.13 -54.49 4.25
N ASP A 5 -2.12 -53.71 3.18
CA ASP A 5 -1.50 -54.05 1.90
C ASP A 5 -1.17 -52.74 1.17
N LEU A 6 0.11 -52.35 1.14
CA LEU A 6 0.58 -51.08 0.56
C LEU A 6 1.86 -51.33 -0.23
N LYS A 7 1.80 -51.09 -1.54
CA LYS A 7 2.97 -51.08 -2.42
C LYS A 7 3.87 -49.87 -2.11
N GLU A 8 5.17 -50.04 -2.31
CA GLU A 8 6.13 -48.95 -2.27
C GLU A 8 5.75 -47.85 -3.27
N LEU A 9 5.56 -46.62 -2.77
CA LEU A 9 5.27 -45.45 -3.58
C LEU A 9 6.57 -44.93 -4.22
N SER A 10 6.66 -45.00 -5.55
CA SER A 10 7.76 -44.41 -6.30
C SER A 10 7.65 -42.88 -6.32
N ASN A 11 8.78 -42.19 -6.26
CA ASN A 11 8.83 -40.74 -6.14
C ASN A 11 8.32 -40.04 -7.41
N SER A 12 7.44 -39.05 -7.26
CA SER A 12 6.63 -38.47 -8.34
C SER A 12 7.46 -37.85 -9.49
N PHE A 13 8.68 -37.37 -9.17
CA PHE A 13 9.63 -36.84 -10.15
C PHE A 13 10.08 -37.89 -11.18
N SER A 14 10.28 -39.14 -10.75
CA SER A 14 10.70 -40.25 -11.61
C SER A 14 9.58 -40.75 -12.51
N THR A 15 8.33 -40.71 -12.03
CA THR A 15 7.15 -41.00 -12.86
C THR A 15 6.76 -39.86 -13.81
N GLY A 16 7.21 -38.64 -13.53
CA GLY A 16 6.87 -37.41 -14.29
C GLY A 16 7.87 -36.98 -15.37
N SER A 17 8.80 -37.86 -15.78
CA SER A 17 9.87 -37.56 -16.74
C SER A 17 10.77 -36.37 -16.34
N GLY A 18 10.99 -36.16 -15.03
CA GLY A 18 11.77 -35.03 -14.52
C GLY A 18 13.24 -35.02 -14.97
N GLY A 19 13.83 -36.20 -15.22
CA GLY A 19 15.20 -36.34 -15.72
C GLY A 19 15.39 -35.77 -17.13
N ALA A 20 14.55 -36.17 -18.09
CA ALA A 20 14.62 -35.69 -19.47
C ALA A 20 14.29 -34.19 -19.59
N ARG A 21 13.42 -33.66 -18.72
CA ARG A 21 13.18 -32.22 -18.61
C ARG A 21 14.41 -31.44 -18.13
N PHE A 22 15.14 -31.99 -17.17
CA PHE A 22 16.42 -31.40 -16.73
C PHE A 22 17.46 -31.44 -17.86
N GLU A 23 17.59 -32.56 -18.57
CA GLU A 23 18.47 -32.71 -19.73
C GLU A 23 18.20 -31.66 -20.82
N ALA A 24 16.93 -31.53 -21.25
CA ALA A 24 16.54 -30.52 -22.23
C ALA A 24 16.84 -29.08 -21.78
N ASN A 25 16.65 -28.76 -20.49
CA ASN A 25 16.99 -27.45 -19.94
C ASN A 25 18.51 -27.19 -19.95
N ILE A 26 19.35 -28.20 -19.73
CA ILE A 26 20.82 -28.09 -19.86
C ILE A 26 21.19 -27.85 -21.33
N GLN A 27 20.68 -28.66 -22.25
CA GLN A 27 20.93 -28.53 -23.69
C GLN A 27 20.52 -27.13 -24.19
N ALA A 28 19.35 -26.63 -23.78
CA ALA A 28 18.87 -25.28 -24.08
C ALA A 28 19.74 -24.15 -23.51
N ALA A 29 20.37 -24.35 -22.34
CA ALA A 29 21.31 -23.38 -21.79
C ALA A 29 22.55 -23.21 -22.67
N PHE A 30 23.10 -24.31 -23.22
CA PHE A 30 24.22 -24.24 -24.17
C PHE A 30 23.81 -23.65 -25.53
N VAL A 31 22.61 -23.94 -26.03
CA VAL A 31 22.09 -23.31 -27.27
C VAL A 31 21.85 -21.81 -27.06
N THR A 32 21.35 -21.40 -25.90
CA THR A 32 21.21 -19.97 -25.56
C THR A 32 22.57 -19.27 -25.54
N LEU A 33 23.60 -19.89 -24.95
CA LEU A 33 24.98 -19.39 -25.00
C LEU A 33 25.56 -19.35 -26.42
N MET A 34 25.20 -20.29 -27.30
CA MET A 34 25.60 -20.24 -28.71
C MET A 34 24.99 -19.00 -29.39
N LEU A 35 23.67 -18.82 -29.28
CA LEU A 35 22.93 -17.75 -29.92
C LEU A 35 23.35 -16.35 -29.44
N SER A 36 23.66 -16.20 -28.14
CA SER A 36 24.08 -14.92 -27.53
C SER A 36 25.56 -14.57 -27.71
N GLY A 37 26.35 -15.42 -28.37
CA GLY A 37 27.81 -15.26 -28.47
C GLY A 37 28.57 -15.55 -27.15
N GLY A 38 27.92 -16.22 -26.21
CA GLY A 38 28.51 -16.69 -24.95
C GLY A 38 29.50 -17.86 -25.12
N TYR A 39 30.16 -18.20 -24.02
CA TYR A 39 31.22 -19.21 -23.98
C TYR A 39 30.82 -20.46 -23.20
N ALA A 40 31.24 -21.63 -23.68
CA ALA A 40 31.03 -22.89 -22.98
C ALA A 40 31.94 -23.00 -21.74
N PRO A 41 31.43 -23.43 -20.57
CA PRO A 41 32.26 -23.70 -19.40
C PRO A 41 33.30 -24.79 -19.68
N CYS A 42 34.43 -24.74 -18.95
CA CYS A 42 35.55 -25.68 -19.01
C CYS A 42 36.34 -25.73 -20.33
N LEU A 43 35.92 -24.97 -21.36
CA LEU A 43 36.63 -24.78 -22.62
C LEU A 43 37.30 -23.40 -22.67
N PRO A 44 38.21 -23.15 -23.64
CA PRO A 44 38.69 -21.80 -23.94
C PRO A 44 37.52 -20.85 -24.28
N ALA A 45 37.71 -19.54 -24.06
CA ALA A 45 36.75 -18.50 -24.43
C ALA A 45 36.69 -18.28 -25.95
N TRP A 46 36.22 -19.30 -26.67
CA TRP A 46 35.96 -19.33 -28.11
C TRP A 46 34.45 -19.54 -28.32
N PRO A 47 33.84 -18.93 -29.34
CA PRO A 47 32.40 -19.07 -29.57
C PRO A 47 32.02 -20.53 -29.85
N ILE A 48 30.85 -20.92 -29.35
CA ILE A 48 30.20 -22.19 -29.72
C ILE A 48 29.76 -22.10 -31.18
N VAL A 49 30.02 -23.15 -31.97
CA VAL A 49 29.68 -23.19 -33.41
C VAL A 49 28.82 -24.39 -33.81
N GLU A 50 28.79 -25.45 -33.00
CA GLU A 50 28.04 -26.67 -33.24
C GLU A 50 27.69 -27.29 -31.88
N ILE A 51 26.43 -27.71 -31.70
CA ILE A 51 25.97 -28.50 -30.56
C ILE A 51 25.31 -29.77 -31.09
N LYS A 52 25.77 -30.94 -30.65
CA LYS A 52 25.25 -32.25 -31.06
C LYS A 52 24.59 -32.94 -29.88
N LEU A 53 23.40 -33.50 -30.10
CA LEU A 53 22.62 -34.23 -29.11
C LEU A 53 22.64 -35.73 -29.44
N GLN A 54 22.63 -36.60 -28.43
CA GLN A 54 22.73 -38.07 -28.56
C GLN A 54 24.00 -38.54 -29.31
N GLY A 55 25.16 -38.26 -28.69
CA GLY A 55 26.51 -38.53 -29.18
C GLY A 55 26.78 -39.98 -29.62
N LYS A 56 26.06 -40.99 -29.10
CA LYS A 56 26.24 -42.39 -29.50
C LYS A 56 26.01 -42.64 -30.98
N VAL A 57 25.11 -41.89 -31.62
CA VAL A 57 24.84 -42.02 -33.06
C VAL A 57 26.06 -41.57 -33.89
N ALA A 58 26.90 -40.69 -33.35
CA ALA A 58 28.15 -40.22 -33.94
C ALA A 58 29.41 -40.96 -33.44
N GLY A 59 29.25 -42.07 -32.70
CA GLY A 59 30.36 -42.92 -32.26
C GLY A 59 31.04 -42.53 -30.93
N TYR A 60 30.49 -41.57 -30.19
CA TYR A 60 30.93 -41.23 -28.84
C TYR A 60 30.30 -42.19 -27.80
N ALA A 61 30.97 -42.44 -26.69
CA ALA A 61 30.37 -43.22 -25.59
C ALA A 61 29.50 -42.34 -24.68
N THR A 62 29.94 -41.09 -24.49
CA THR A 62 29.23 -39.99 -23.81
C THR A 62 28.12 -39.46 -24.71
N ASP A 63 26.89 -39.39 -24.19
CA ASP A 63 25.70 -39.35 -25.05
C ASP A 63 24.93 -38.02 -25.01
N ASP A 64 24.64 -37.48 -23.83
CA ASP A 64 23.53 -36.54 -23.66
C ASP A 64 23.77 -35.17 -24.33
N LEU A 65 25.03 -34.73 -24.48
CA LEU A 65 25.39 -33.43 -25.08
C LEU A 65 26.84 -33.43 -25.58
N ILE A 66 27.10 -32.83 -26.76
CA ILE A 66 28.45 -32.50 -27.23
C ILE A 66 28.46 -31.06 -27.73
N VAL A 67 29.43 -30.25 -27.26
CA VAL A 67 29.53 -28.82 -27.57
C VAL A 67 30.88 -28.52 -28.21
N PHE A 68 30.89 -27.99 -29.44
CA PHE A 68 32.10 -27.61 -30.16
C PHE A 68 32.30 -26.09 -30.15
N VAL A 69 33.51 -25.65 -29.79
CA VAL A 69 33.95 -24.25 -29.89
C VAL A 69 35.05 -24.11 -30.94
N GLU A 70 35.11 -22.97 -31.63
CA GLU A 70 36.10 -22.71 -32.67
C GLU A 70 36.83 -21.37 -32.45
N ASN A 71 38.16 -21.41 -32.45
CA ASN A 71 38.98 -20.20 -32.39
C ASN A 71 38.77 -19.35 -33.67
N PRO A 72 38.26 -18.10 -33.58
CA PRO A 72 37.96 -17.31 -34.77
C PRO A 72 39.19 -17.01 -35.65
N ALA A 73 40.38 -16.95 -35.06
CA ALA A 73 41.63 -16.59 -35.73
C ALA A 73 42.46 -17.80 -36.21
N SER A 74 42.55 -18.88 -35.41
CA SER A 74 43.35 -20.06 -35.77
C SER A 74 42.55 -21.20 -36.41
N LYS A 75 41.21 -21.14 -36.37
CA LYS A 75 40.30 -22.21 -36.81
C LYS A 75 40.52 -23.58 -36.14
N GLN A 76 41.21 -23.57 -35.00
CA GLN A 76 41.31 -24.72 -34.10
C GLN A 76 39.96 -24.94 -33.40
N LYS A 77 39.50 -26.20 -33.34
CA LYS A 77 38.32 -26.60 -32.58
C LYS A 77 38.69 -27.36 -31.31
N CYS A 78 37.86 -27.21 -30.28
CA CYS A 78 37.81 -28.03 -29.07
C CYS A 78 36.37 -28.50 -28.86
N LYS A 79 36.15 -29.60 -28.13
CA LYS A 79 34.80 -29.96 -27.63
C LYS A 79 34.72 -30.39 -26.17
N LEU A 80 33.53 -30.20 -25.62
CA LEU A 80 33.08 -30.74 -24.34
C LEU A 80 32.15 -31.91 -24.60
N LEU A 81 32.45 -33.07 -24.01
CA LEU A 81 31.57 -34.25 -23.98
C LEU A 81 30.77 -34.24 -22.68
N GLY A 82 29.46 -33.97 -22.76
CA GLY A 82 28.57 -33.75 -21.63
C GLY A 82 27.67 -34.96 -21.33
N GLN A 83 27.71 -35.44 -20.09
CA GLN A 83 26.79 -36.46 -19.57
C GLN A 83 25.92 -35.82 -18.48
N VAL A 84 24.61 -35.74 -18.70
CA VAL A 84 23.65 -35.05 -17.82
C VAL A 84 22.89 -36.04 -16.95
N LYS A 85 22.95 -35.90 -15.62
CA LYS A 85 22.19 -36.73 -14.67
C LYS A 85 21.66 -35.86 -13.53
N HIS A 86 20.33 -35.67 -13.46
CA HIS A 86 19.66 -34.75 -12.52
C HIS A 86 20.10 -34.90 -11.05
N SER A 87 20.40 -36.11 -10.61
CA SER A 87 21.07 -36.37 -9.33
C SER A 87 21.97 -37.59 -9.45
N ILE A 88 23.18 -37.50 -8.89
CA ILE A 88 24.17 -38.58 -8.91
C ILE A 88 25.03 -38.53 -7.64
N SER A 89 25.34 -39.69 -7.06
CA SER A 89 26.21 -39.80 -5.88
C SER A 89 27.56 -40.37 -6.29
N VAL A 90 28.65 -39.70 -5.90
CA VAL A 90 30.01 -40.07 -6.29
C VAL A 90 30.60 -41.01 -5.23
N THR A 91 30.31 -42.31 -5.34
CA THR A 91 30.74 -43.36 -4.40
C THR A 91 31.08 -44.67 -5.12
N GLU A 92 31.89 -45.53 -4.48
CA GLU A 92 32.33 -46.84 -5.03
C GLU A 92 31.16 -47.80 -5.35
N GLY A 93 30.04 -47.68 -4.64
CA GLY A 93 28.83 -48.49 -4.85
C GLY A 93 27.84 -47.93 -5.88
N SER A 94 28.06 -46.71 -6.37
CA SER A 94 27.15 -46.03 -7.30
C SER A 94 27.27 -46.60 -8.71
N LYS A 95 26.29 -47.42 -9.13
CA LYS A 95 26.22 -48.01 -10.48
C LYS A 95 26.19 -46.94 -11.57
N VAL A 96 25.30 -45.95 -11.42
CA VAL A 96 25.13 -44.84 -12.38
C VAL A 96 26.42 -44.05 -12.55
N PHE A 97 27.19 -43.83 -11.47
CA PHE A 97 28.50 -43.17 -11.58
C PHE A 97 29.56 -44.06 -12.24
N GLY A 98 29.50 -45.38 -12.04
CA GLY A 98 30.31 -46.35 -12.78
C GLY A 98 30.01 -46.34 -14.29
N GLU A 99 28.74 -46.28 -14.67
CA GLU A 99 28.29 -46.18 -16.08
C GLU A 99 28.79 -44.88 -16.74
N VAL A 100 28.66 -43.73 -16.04
CA VAL A 100 29.19 -42.44 -16.51
C VAL A 100 30.71 -42.48 -16.68
N LEU A 101 31.45 -43.03 -15.72
CA LEU A 101 32.91 -43.16 -15.81
C LEU A 101 33.34 -44.17 -16.89
N GLN A 102 32.56 -45.22 -17.15
CA GLN A 102 32.85 -46.17 -18.23
C GLN A 102 32.71 -45.51 -19.61
N ALA A 103 31.68 -44.68 -19.82
CA ALA A 103 31.52 -43.89 -21.03
C ALA A 103 32.68 -42.87 -21.19
N ALA A 104 32.94 -42.07 -20.15
CA ALA A 104 34.03 -41.09 -20.17
C ALA A 104 35.42 -41.73 -20.41
N TRP A 105 35.68 -42.90 -19.83
CA TRP A 105 36.94 -43.64 -20.00
C TRP A 105 37.09 -44.23 -21.41
N ALA A 106 35.99 -44.66 -22.03
CA ALA A 106 35.99 -45.12 -23.41
C ALA A 106 36.30 -43.99 -24.40
N ASP A 107 35.69 -42.81 -24.24
CA ASP A 107 36.00 -41.64 -25.07
C ASP A 107 37.44 -41.13 -24.83
N PHE A 108 37.87 -40.95 -23.57
CA PHE A 108 39.21 -40.43 -23.23
C PHE A 108 40.37 -41.24 -23.83
N ASN A 109 40.16 -42.53 -24.09
CA ASN A 109 41.14 -43.43 -24.70
C ASN A 109 40.93 -43.62 -26.22
N ASN A 110 39.83 -43.11 -26.79
CA ASN A 110 39.58 -43.13 -28.22
C ASN A 110 40.13 -41.86 -28.88
N ALA A 111 41.36 -41.95 -29.39
CA ALA A 111 42.03 -40.85 -30.11
C ALA A 111 41.31 -40.36 -31.40
N THR A 112 40.22 -41.01 -31.83
CA THR A 112 39.35 -40.50 -32.92
C THR A 112 38.20 -39.62 -32.40
N THR A 113 37.71 -39.84 -31.17
CA THR A 113 36.66 -39.02 -30.55
C THR A 113 37.17 -38.03 -29.51
N PHE A 114 38.38 -38.18 -28.97
CA PHE A 114 38.91 -37.31 -27.90
C PHE A 114 40.38 -36.89 -28.08
N THR A 115 40.65 -35.59 -27.93
CA THR A 115 41.99 -34.98 -28.03
C THR A 115 42.49 -34.58 -26.64
N ARG A 116 43.33 -35.42 -26.02
CA ARG A 116 43.99 -35.10 -24.75
C ARG A 116 44.74 -33.76 -24.87
N GLY A 117 44.54 -32.87 -23.91
CA GLY A 117 45.10 -31.50 -23.86
C GLY A 117 44.25 -30.41 -24.52
N MET A 118 43.18 -30.76 -25.26
CA MET A 118 42.32 -29.79 -25.97
C MET A 118 40.82 -29.98 -25.72
N ASP A 119 40.36 -31.23 -25.60
CA ASP A 119 38.97 -31.58 -25.34
C ASP A 119 38.73 -31.87 -23.86
N VAL A 120 37.49 -31.78 -23.39
CA VAL A 120 37.10 -32.05 -21.98
C VAL A 120 35.87 -32.94 -21.89
N ILE A 121 35.69 -33.61 -20.75
CA ILE A 121 34.50 -34.42 -20.43
C ILE A 121 33.85 -33.82 -19.19
N ALA A 122 32.54 -33.62 -19.19
CA ALA A 122 31.80 -32.99 -18.10
C ALA A 122 30.59 -33.83 -17.65
N LEU A 123 30.57 -34.19 -16.38
CA LEU A 123 29.37 -34.68 -15.70
C LEU A 123 28.55 -33.48 -15.22
N ILE A 124 27.35 -33.31 -15.78
CA ILE A 124 26.43 -32.21 -15.48
C ILE A 124 25.30 -32.74 -14.59
N THR A 125 25.05 -32.09 -13.46
CA THR A 125 24.11 -32.56 -12.44
C THR A 125 23.26 -31.43 -11.87
N GLY A 126 22.13 -31.79 -11.26
CA GLY A 126 21.39 -30.91 -10.37
C GLY A 126 22.18 -30.54 -9.11
N PRO A 127 21.59 -29.75 -8.19
CA PRO A 127 22.25 -29.25 -6.98
C PRO A 127 23.00 -30.34 -6.20
N ILE A 128 24.32 -30.16 -6.11
CA ILE A 128 25.26 -31.13 -5.55
C ILE A 128 25.26 -31.02 -4.02
N SER A 129 25.36 -32.13 -3.29
CA SER A 129 25.56 -32.07 -1.84
C SER A 129 26.92 -31.44 -1.52
N ALA A 130 27.03 -30.66 -0.44
CA ALA A 130 28.30 -30.00 -0.07
C ALA A 130 29.47 -31.01 0.01
N THR A 131 29.22 -32.19 0.57
CA THR A 131 30.19 -33.28 0.68
C THR A 131 30.70 -33.82 -0.67
N ASP A 132 29.86 -33.85 -1.71
CA ASP A 132 30.27 -34.27 -3.05
C ASP A 132 30.85 -33.10 -3.86
N SER A 133 30.30 -31.89 -3.69
CA SER A 133 30.80 -30.65 -4.28
C SER A 133 32.26 -30.40 -3.90
N ASP A 134 32.55 -30.27 -2.61
CA ASP A 134 33.89 -29.92 -2.12
C ASP A 134 34.86 -31.09 -2.31
N GLY A 135 34.37 -32.32 -2.11
CA GLY A 135 35.17 -33.54 -2.21
C GLY A 135 35.61 -33.89 -3.64
N VAL A 136 34.78 -33.62 -4.65
CA VAL A 136 35.09 -33.93 -6.05
C VAL A 136 35.73 -32.73 -6.75
N SER A 137 35.20 -31.51 -6.58
CA SER A 137 35.77 -30.32 -7.21
C SER A 137 37.19 -30.07 -6.72
N GLY A 138 37.44 -30.22 -5.40
CA GLY A 138 38.79 -30.12 -4.84
C GLY A 138 39.75 -31.17 -5.38
N LEU A 139 39.29 -32.39 -5.68
CA LEU A 139 40.12 -33.44 -6.28
C LEU A 139 40.53 -33.09 -7.72
N LEU A 140 39.57 -32.64 -8.53
CA LEU A 140 39.77 -32.35 -9.96
C LEU A 140 40.60 -31.07 -10.17
N GLU A 141 40.34 -30.02 -9.38
CA GLU A 141 41.17 -28.81 -9.41
C GLU A 141 42.61 -29.06 -8.93
N GLN A 142 42.79 -29.92 -7.92
CA GLN A 142 44.13 -30.32 -7.50
C GLN A 142 44.88 -31.11 -8.58
N ALA A 143 44.19 -31.94 -9.38
CA ALA A 143 44.80 -32.60 -10.54
C ALA A 143 45.24 -31.58 -11.61
N ARG A 144 44.43 -30.54 -11.89
CA ARG A 144 44.77 -29.49 -12.87
C ARG A 144 46.01 -28.68 -12.51
N HIS A 145 46.23 -28.44 -11.22
CA HIS A 145 47.29 -27.55 -10.71
C HIS A 145 48.59 -28.27 -10.27
N CYS A 146 48.62 -29.60 -10.23
CA CYS A 146 49.85 -30.35 -9.96
C CYS A 146 50.70 -30.50 -11.24
N LYS A 147 52.04 -30.61 -11.09
CA LYS A 147 52.95 -30.76 -12.22
C LYS A 147 52.87 -32.14 -12.90
N ASP A 148 52.68 -33.19 -12.11
CA ASP A 148 52.69 -34.60 -12.54
C ASP A 148 51.93 -35.49 -11.55
N ALA A 149 51.67 -36.75 -11.94
CA ALA A 149 50.92 -37.72 -11.14
C ALA A 149 51.60 -38.03 -9.78
N SER A 150 52.93 -38.06 -9.76
CA SER A 150 53.73 -38.27 -8.54
C SER A 150 53.55 -37.12 -7.55
N GLU A 151 53.49 -35.88 -8.01
CA GLU A 151 53.11 -34.75 -7.18
C GLU A 151 51.66 -34.84 -6.70
N PHE A 152 50.71 -35.06 -7.61
CA PHE A 152 49.28 -35.12 -7.30
C PHE A 152 48.97 -36.14 -6.21
N LEU A 153 49.40 -37.40 -6.37
CA LEU A 153 49.15 -38.47 -5.42
C LEU A 153 49.87 -38.26 -4.08
N ARG A 154 51.08 -37.66 -4.11
CA ARG A 154 51.80 -37.23 -2.89
C ARG A 154 51.07 -36.14 -2.12
N GLN A 155 50.42 -35.19 -2.81
CA GLN A 155 49.63 -34.15 -2.16
C GLN A 155 48.32 -34.72 -1.59
N VAL A 156 47.52 -35.44 -2.40
CA VAL A 156 46.23 -36.02 -1.97
C VAL A 156 46.43 -37.04 -0.83
N GLY A 157 47.50 -37.83 -0.87
CA GLY A 157 47.85 -38.79 0.19
C GLY A 157 48.34 -38.18 1.50
N ARG A 158 48.65 -36.87 1.55
CA ARG A 158 49.23 -36.24 2.75
C ARG A 158 48.14 -35.87 3.76
N ALA A 159 48.12 -36.59 4.89
CA ALA A 159 47.22 -36.30 6.00
C ALA A 159 47.32 -34.83 6.46
N LYS A 160 46.16 -34.23 6.75
CA LYS A 160 45.96 -32.78 7.01
C LYS A 160 46.23 -31.82 5.83
N PHE A 161 46.66 -32.29 4.66
CA PHE A 161 46.70 -31.47 3.45
C PHE A 161 45.42 -31.61 2.63
N CYS A 162 44.95 -32.85 2.42
CA CYS A 162 43.66 -33.14 1.78
C CYS A 162 42.71 -33.90 2.74
N SER A 163 41.43 -33.54 2.70
CA SER A 163 40.40 -34.13 3.58
C SER A 163 40.19 -35.62 3.30
N ASP A 164 39.65 -36.34 4.29
CA ASP A 164 39.28 -37.75 4.14
C ASP A 164 38.19 -37.92 3.06
N THR A 165 37.35 -36.91 2.87
CA THR A 165 36.36 -36.83 1.77
C THR A 165 37.04 -36.86 0.40
N VAL A 166 38.04 -36.00 0.14
CA VAL A 166 38.78 -35.97 -1.14
C VAL A 166 39.47 -37.31 -1.42
N ARG A 167 40.08 -37.93 -0.39
CA ARG A 167 40.69 -39.27 -0.50
C ARG A 167 39.65 -40.36 -0.79
N ALA A 168 38.47 -40.30 -0.17
CA ALA A 168 37.37 -41.22 -0.47
C ALA A 168 36.82 -41.04 -1.92
N LYS A 169 36.78 -39.80 -2.43
CA LYS A 169 36.41 -39.55 -3.84
C LYS A 169 37.46 -40.12 -4.80
N LEU A 170 38.76 -39.95 -4.54
CA LEU A 170 39.80 -40.55 -5.38
C LEU A 170 39.69 -42.09 -5.43
N ASN A 171 39.37 -42.74 -4.31
CA ASN A 171 39.12 -44.18 -4.28
C ASN A 171 37.87 -44.58 -5.10
N ALA A 172 36.80 -43.79 -5.06
CA ALA A 172 35.62 -43.99 -5.91
C ALA A 172 35.95 -43.91 -7.42
N PHE A 173 36.74 -42.92 -7.84
CA PHE A 173 37.24 -42.84 -9.22
C PHE A 173 38.12 -44.05 -9.57
N LYS A 174 39.12 -44.40 -8.73
CA LYS A 174 39.97 -45.59 -8.96
C LYS A 174 39.15 -46.88 -9.08
N SER A 175 38.18 -47.10 -8.20
CA SER A 175 37.34 -48.31 -8.16
C SER A 175 36.48 -48.49 -9.42
N HIS A 176 35.94 -47.41 -9.99
CA HIS A 176 35.13 -47.48 -11.21
C HIS A 176 35.97 -47.45 -12.49
N LEU A 177 37.03 -46.65 -12.54
CA LEU A 177 37.96 -46.65 -13.69
C LEU A 177 38.67 -48.00 -13.84
N LYS A 178 38.96 -48.71 -12.75
CA LYS A 178 39.43 -50.10 -12.80
C LYS A 178 38.46 -51.02 -13.55
N LYS A 179 37.17 -50.98 -13.22
CA LYS A 179 36.12 -51.77 -13.89
C LYS A 179 36.00 -51.40 -15.37
N ALA A 180 36.01 -50.10 -15.67
CA ALA A 180 36.01 -49.58 -17.05
C ALA A 180 37.27 -50.00 -17.85
N ASN A 181 38.38 -50.27 -17.16
CA ASN A 181 39.65 -50.73 -17.70
C ASN A 181 39.81 -52.27 -17.65
N ASN A 182 38.71 -53.02 -17.84
CA ASN A 182 38.68 -54.49 -17.82
C ASN A 182 39.19 -55.11 -16.50
N ASP A 183 38.82 -54.51 -15.37
CA ASP A 183 39.27 -54.83 -14.01
C ASP A 183 40.79 -54.72 -13.76
N LEU A 184 41.54 -54.09 -14.66
CA LEU A 184 42.96 -53.77 -14.49
C LEU A 184 43.15 -52.39 -13.84
N ASP A 185 44.06 -52.29 -12.87
CA ASP A 185 44.40 -51.01 -12.26
C ASP A 185 44.95 -50.02 -13.30
N VAL A 186 44.39 -48.81 -13.33
CA VAL A 186 44.81 -47.73 -14.24
C VAL A 186 46.15 -47.16 -13.79
N ALA A 187 47.05 -46.92 -14.73
CA ALA A 187 48.35 -46.30 -14.48
C ALA A 187 48.20 -44.91 -13.84
N GLU A 188 49.14 -44.53 -12.96
CA GLU A 188 49.02 -43.28 -12.20
C GLU A 188 49.00 -42.03 -13.09
N ASP A 189 49.75 -42.04 -14.20
CA ASP A 189 49.77 -40.97 -15.20
C ASP A 189 48.45 -40.88 -16.00
N ASP A 190 47.88 -41.99 -16.48
CA ASP A 190 46.59 -41.97 -17.20
C ASP A 190 45.42 -41.61 -16.28
N LEU A 191 45.46 -42.02 -15.00
CA LEU A 191 44.49 -41.59 -13.99
C LEU A 191 44.59 -40.08 -13.73
N PHE A 192 45.81 -39.57 -13.57
CA PHE A 192 46.06 -38.15 -13.38
C PHE A 192 45.57 -37.33 -14.57
N GLU A 193 45.95 -37.71 -15.79
CA GLU A 193 45.50 -37.03 -17.02
C GLU A 193 43.97 -37.11 -17.19
N PHE A 194 43.33 -38.24 -16.90
CA PHE A 194 41.86 -38.34 -16.94
C PHE A 194 41.21 -37.34 -15.97
N LEU A 195 41.69 -37.25 -14.73
CA LEU A 195 41.15 -36.33 -13.72
C LEU A 195 41.35 -34.84 -14.08
N ARG A 196 42.39 -34.50 -14.86
CA ARG A 196 42.56 -33.13 -15.40
C ARG A 196 41.48 -32.76 -16.42
N HIS A 197 41.09 -33.72 -17.26
CA HIS A 197 40.12 -33.53 -18.36
C HIS A 197 38.66 -33.79 -17.95
N PHE A 198 38.42 -34.39 -16.78
CA PHE A 198 37.07 -34.66 -16.26
C PHE A 198 36.57 -33.54 -15.35
N HIS A 199 35.40 -32.98 -15.65
CA HIS A 199 34.78 -31.87 -14.93
C HIS A 199 33.44 -32.29 -14.30
N LEU A 200 33.05 -31.59 -13.23
CA LEU A 200 31.75 -31.72 -12.57
C LEU A 200 31.07 -30.36 -12.58
N LEU A 201 29.86 -30.27 -13.14
CA LEU A 201 29.11 -29.02 -13.30
C LEU A 201 27.74 -29.12 -12.61
N GLY A 202 27.48 -28.21 -11.67
CA GLY A 202 26.19 -28.08 -10.99
C GLY A 202 25.31 -27.03 -11.64
N TYR A 203 24.08 -27.40 -12.02
CA TYR A 203 23.07 -26.51 -12.60
C TYR A 203 21.75 -26.64 -11.84
N ASP A 204 21.09 -25.53 -11.53
CA ASP A 204 19.86 -25.54 -10.71
C ASP A 204 18.54 -25.52 -11.51
N LEU A 205 18.62 -25.71 -12.84
CA LEU A 205 17.53 -25.68 -13.84
C LEU A 205 16.45 -26.79 -13.70
N SER A 206 16.31 -27.42 -12.53
CA SER A 206 15.21 -28.34 -12.20
C SER A 206 14.01 -27.68 -11.50
N ARG A 207 14.06 -26.37 -11.26
CA ARG A 207 12.99 -25.55 -10.66
C ARG A 207 12.74 -24.29 -11.50
N LYS A 208 11.50 -23.80 -11.54
CA LYS A 208 11.22 -22.46 -12.07
C LYS A 208 11.85 -21.38 -11.18
N GLY A 209 12.37 -20.31 -11.77
CA GLY A 209 12.99 -19.21 -11.02
C GLY A 209 14.33 -19.58 -10.35
N SER A 210 15.07 -20.53 -10.93
CA SER A 210 16.42 -20.89 -10.46
C SER A 210 17.44 -19.78 -10.79
N ILE A 211 18.59 -19.76 -10.12
CA ILE A 211 19.64 -18.75 -10.33
C ILE A 211 20.12 -18.80 -11.79
N VAL A 212 20.40 -19.99 -12.32
CA VAL A 212 20.82 -20.12 -13.73
C VAL A 212 19.69 -19.76 -14.69
N SER A 213 18.42 -20.05 -14.36
CA SER A 213 17.26 -19.66 -15.19
C SER A 213 17.11 -18.14 -15.26
N SER A 214 17.27 -17.44 -14.14
CA SER A 214 17.20 -15.98 -14.07
C SER A 214 18.39 -15.32 -14.78
N LEU A 215 19.59 -15.90 -14.70
CA LEU A 215 20.76 -15.44 -15.44
C LEU A 215 20.59 -15.62 -16.96
N LEU A 216 20.08 -16.78 -17.41
CA LEU A 216 19.81 -17.03 -18.83
C LEU A 216 18.74 -16.09 -19.39
N GLN A 217 17.63 -15.88 -18.67
CA GLN A 217 16.61 -14.91 -19.05
C GLN A 217 17.14 -13.46 -19.06
N SER A 218 18.00 -13.09 -18.11
CA SER A 218 18.68 -11.79 -18.09
C SER A 218 19.68 -11.61 -19.24
N HIS A 219 20.24 -12.71 -19.74
CA HIS A 219 21.16 -12.73 -20.89
C HIS A 219 20.40 -12.59 -22.21
N ILE A 220 19.26 -13.30 -22.37
CA ILE A 220 18.32 -13.12 -23.49
C ILE A 220 17.80 -11.68 -23.51
N ALA A 221 17.49 -11.11 -22.34
CA ALA A 221 17.00 -9.74 -22.18
C ALA A 221 18.01 -8.63 -22.59
N GLN A 222 19.27 -8.97 -22.90
CA GLN A 222 20.19 -8.02 -23.54
C GLN A 222 19.82 -7.75 -25.00
N PHE A 223 19.22 -8.74 -25.68
CA PHE A 223 18.85 -8.69 -27.10
C PHE A 223 17.36 -8.42 -27.28
N ASN A 224 16.49 -9.15 -26.56
CA ASN A 224 15.04 -8.94 -26.58
C ASN A 224 14.48 -8.79 -25.15
N LYS A 225 14.04 -7.57 -24.81
CA LYS A 225 13.54 -7.20 -23.47
C LYS A 225 12.08 -7.54 -23.23
N GLU A 226 11.31 -7.85 -24.27
CA GLU A 226 9.84 -7.94 -24.19
C GLU A 226 9.36 -9.34 -23.83
N ILE A 227 10.05 -10.38 -24.31
CA ILE A 227 9.61 -11.79 -24.20
C ILE A 227 10.75 -12.80 -23.89
N PRO A 228 11.73 -12.50 -23.00
CA PRO A 228 12.88 -13.39 -22.76
C PRO A 228 12.50 -14.77 -22.18
N ASP A 229 11.34 -14.89 -21.52
CA ASP A 229 10.79 -16.15 -21.02
C ASP A 229 10.20 -17.02 -22.15
N LYS A 230 9.52 -16.41 -23.13
CA LYS A 230 8.99 -17.09 -24.31
C LYS A 230 10.10 -17.55 -25.24
N ILE A 231 11.13 -16.72 -25.43
CA ILE A 231 12.33 -17.07 -26.21
C ILE A 231 13.04 -18.27 -25.57
N TRP A 232 13.23 -18.26 -24.25
CA TRP A 232 13.76 -19.41 -23.51
C TRP A 232 12.90 -20.68 -23.70
N TYR A 233 11.57 -20.56 -23.69
CA TYR A 233 10.68 -21.69 -23.98
C TYR A 233 10.77 -22.17 -25.45
N HIS A 234 10.91 -21.26 -26.42
CA HIS A 234 11.08 -21.57 -27.83
C HIS A 234 12.39 -22.36 -28.05
N ILE A 235 13.50 -21.94 -27.42
CA ILE A 235 14.77 -22.67 -27.45
C ILE A 235 14.64 -24.06 -26.81
N ILE A 236 13.93 -24.19 -25.68
CA ILE A 236 13.68 -25.52 -25.06
C ILE A 236 12.86 -26.42 -26.00
N HIS A 237 11.82 -25.89 -26.65
CA HIS A 237 10.99 -26.64 -27.59
C HIS A 237 11.83 -27.14 -28.78
N GLU A 238 12.63 -26.26 -29.37
CA GLU A 238 13.47 -26.58 -30.51
C GLU A 238 14.56 -27.59 -30.15
N VAL A 239 15.19 -27.44 -28.99
CA VAL A 239 16.13 -28.44 -28.44
C VAL A 239 15.47 -29.81 -28.21
N GLN A 240 14.21 -29.86 -27.76
CA GLN A 240 13.48 -31.12 -27.62
C GLN A 240 13.15 -31.76 -28.98
N SER A 241 12.87 -30.94 -30.01
CA SER A 241 12.71 -31.38 -31.40
C SER A 241 14.01 -32.01 -31.93
N PHE A 242 15.14 -31.31 -31.79
CA PHE A 242 16.46 -31.81 -32.20
C PHE A 242 16.92 -33.04 -31.39
N ASN A 243 16.70 -33.09 -30.07
CA ASN A 243 17.09 -34.23 -29.23
C ASN A 243 16.35 -35.50 -29.67
N LYS A 244 15.05 -35.41 -29.97
CA LYS A 244 14.22 -36.54 -30.42
C LYS A 244 14.76 -37.25 -31.68
N GLU A 245 15.42 -36.51 -32.58
CA GLU A 245 15.96 -37.04 -33.84
C GLU A 245 17.50 -37.20 -33.83
N ALA A 246 18.16 -37.16 -32.66
CA ALA A 246 19.62 -37.18 -32.51
C ALA A 246 20.34 -36.08 -33.33
N GLY A 247 19.73 -34.91 -33.39
CA GLY A 247 20.10 -33.80 -34.27
C GLY A 247 21.37 -33.06 -33.86
N THR A 248 21.87 -32.25 -34.80
CA THR A 248 22.98 -31.32 -34.60
C THR A 248 22.50 -29.90 -34.89
N ILE A 249 22.69 -29.01 -33.93
CA ILE A 249 22.27 -27.61 -33.93
C ILE A 249 23.47 -26.73 -34.33
N THR A 250 23.29 -25.91 -35.36
CA THR A 250 24.18 -24.82 -35.79
C THR A 250 23.35 -23.59 -36.14
N PHE A 251 23.99 -22.45 -36.38
CA PHE A 251 23.34 -21.24 -36.91
C PHE A 251 22.68 -21.43 -38.29
N ASP A 252 23.01 -22.48 -39.04
CA ASP A 252 22.38 -22.80 -40.33
C ASP A 252 21.16 -23.75 -40.18
N SER A 253 21.01 -24.42 -39.03
CA SER A 253 20.01 -25.47 -38.84
C SER A 253 18.87 -25.12 -37.87
N ILE A 254 19.12 -24.21 -36.92
CA ILE A 254 18.10 -23.74 -35.97
C ILE A 254 17.17 -22.71 -36.64
N ASP A 255 15.94 -22.56 -36.15
CA ASP A 255 14.98 -21.61 -36.73
C ASP A 255 15.54 -20.17 -36.75
N LYS A 256 15.31 -19.46 -37.86
CA LYS A 256 15.72 -18.07 -38.04
C LYS A 256 14.98 -17.12 -37.12
N GLU A 257 13.73 -17.41 -36.76
CA GLU A 257 13.02 -16.62 -35.75
C GLU A 257 13.76 -16.65 -34.40
N ILE A 258 14.29 -17.83 -34.03
CA ILE A 258 15.11 -18.00 -32.83
C ILE A 258 16.43 -17.22 -32.94
N ILE A 259 17.06 -17.15 -34.11
CA ILE A 259 18.28 -16.36 -34.34
C ILE A 259 17.99 -14.86 -34.28
N ASP A 260 16.91 -14.41 -34.92
CA ASP A 260 16.56 -12.99 -35.03
C ASP A 260 16.33 -12.35 -33.63
N TYR A 261 15.83 -13.11 -32.66
CA TYR A 261 15.72 -12.69 -31.26
C TYR A 261 17.05 -12.34 -30.56
N PHE A 262 18.19 -12.81 -31.08
CA PHE A 262 19.55 -12.50 -30.60
C PHE A 262 20.30 -11.51 -31.50
N SER A 263 19.60 -10.85 -32.43
CA SER A 263 20.16 -9.71 -33.17
C SER A 263 20.59 -8.60 -32.20
N GLU A 264 21.82 -8.11 -32.32
CA GLU A 264 22.23 -6.92 -31.57
C GLU A 264 21.30 -5.74 -31.87
N PRO A 265 20.69 -5.08 -30.86
CA PRO A 265 19.88 -3.89 -31.09
C PRO A 265 20.77 -2.77 -31.64
N LYS A 266 20.61 -2.45 -32.93
CA LYS A 266 21.46 -1.49 -33.65
C LYS A 266 21.51 -0.15 -32.91
N LEU A 267 22.67 0.17 -32.33
CA LEU A 267 22.95 1.45 -31.70
C LEU A 267 22.92 2.58 -32.74
N THR A 268 21.79 3.29 -32.81
CA THR A 268 21.52 4.36 -33.79
C THR A 268 22.28 5.66 -33.44
N TYR A 269 23.61 5.63 -33.49
CA TYR A 269 24.42 6.83 -33.43
C TYR A 269 24.29 7.64 -34.72
N ILE A 270 24.08 8.96 -34.59
CA ILE A 270 24.33 9.90 -35.68
C ILE A 270 25.83 9.81 -36.04
N PRO A 271 26.20 9.46 -37.29
CA PRO A 271 27.61 9.44 -37.68
C PRO A 271 28.23 10.83 -37.49
N SER A 272 29.39 10.91 -36.82
CA SER A 272 30.05 12.16 -36.40
C SER A 272 30.46 13.12 -37.52
N ARG A 273 30.21 12.76 -38.79
CA ARG A 273 30.22 13.63 -39.97
C ARG A 273 28.96 14.50 -40.16
N LEU A 274 27.92 14.29 -39.35
CA LEU A 274 26.64 15.04 -39.38
C LEU A 274 26.47 15.99 -38.18
N SER A 275 27.47 16.11 -37.31
CA SER A 275 27.38 16.80 -36.02
C SER A 275 28.43 17.91 -35.84
N ASN A 276 28.59 18.79 -36.82
CA ASN A 276 28.66 20.25 -36.59
C ASN A 276 28.83 21.09 -37.87
N SER A 277 28.31 22.32 -37.78
CA SER A 277 28.35 23.42 -38.75
C SER A 277 29.68 23.59 -39.49
N GLY A 278 29.67 23.49 -40.83
CA GLY A 278 30.88 23.67 -41.64
C GLY A 278 30.72 23.53 -43.14
N VAL A 279 30.01 24.47 -43.79
CA VAL A 279 30.02 24.80 -45.23
C VAL A 279 30.21 23.62 -46.21
N ILE A 280 29.10 23.13 -46.79
CA ILE A 280 29.12 22.33 -48.02
C ILE A 280 28.33 23.07 -49.11
N VAL A 281 28.88 23.10 -50.32
CA VAL A 281 28.28 23.78 -51.49
C VAL A 281 27.06 23.01 -51.98
N GLU A 282 26.01 23.75 -52.33
CA GLU A 282 24.74 23.21 -52.78
C GLU A 282 24.87 22.47 -54.12
N SER A 283 24.45 21.20 -54.14
CA SER A 283 23.92 20.56 -55.35
C SER A 283 22.43 20.30 -55.11
N HIS A 284 21.63 21.35 -55.21
CA HIS A 284 20.19 21.29 -54.97
C HIS A 284 19.50 20.30 -55.90
N VAL A 285 18.84 19.32 -55.30
CA VAL A 285 17.54 18.85 -55.77
C VAL A 285 16.55 19.33 -54.71
N GLU A 286 15.86 20.43 -55.00
CA GLU A 286 14.80 20.94 -54.13
C GLU A 286 13.64 19.94 -54.11
N ILE A 287 13.60 19.08 -53.10
CA ILE A 287 12.34 18.48 -52.67
C ILE A 287 11.59 19.60 -51.92
N LEU A 288 10.74 20.30 -52.66
CA LEU A 288 9.76 21.20 -52.05
C LEU A 288 8.92 20.37 -51.06
N PRO A 289 8.87 20.73 -49.76
CA PRO A 289 7.99 20.05 -48.83
C PRO A 289 6.55 20.23 -49.28
N THR A 290 5.72 19.19 -49.14
CA THR A 290 4.32 19.27 -49.56
C THR A 290 3.61 20.28 -48.66
N ASP A 291 2.90 21.23 -49.26
CA ASP A 291 1.99 22.11 -48.53
C ASP A 291 0.74 21.32 -48.11
N TRP A 292 0.90 20.52 -47.04
CA TRP A 292 -0.16 19.71 -46.45
C TRP A 292 -1.34 20.54 -45.95
N LEU A 293 -1.11 21.81 -45.61
CA LEU A 293 -2.16 22.74 -45.21
C LEU A 293 -3.12 23.04 -46.38
N ASN A 294 -2.61 23.14 -47.61
CA ASN A 294 -3.41 23.41 -48.82
C ASN A 294 -3.60 22.20 -49.76
N HIS A 295 -3.04 21.04 -49.45
CA HIS A 295 -3.16 19.81 -50.24
C HIS A 295 -4.63 19.32 -50.36
N LYS A 296 -4.98 18.64 -51.46
CA LYS A 296 -6.35 18.17 -51.73
C LYS A 296 -6.96 17.32 -50.61
N ALA A 297 -6.13 16.51 -49.94
CA ALA A 297 -6.55 15.61 -48.88
C ALA A 297 -6.58 16.26 -47.47
N ALA A 298 -6.22 17.54 -47.32
CA ALA A 298 -6.00 18.17 -46.02
C ALA A 298 -7.22 18.08 -45.06
N ASN A 299 -8.45 18.18 -45.59
CA ASN A 299 -9.66 17.97 -44.79
C ASN A 299 -9.83 16.51 -44.33
N LYS A 300 -9.57 15.54 -45.23
CA LYS A 300 -9.70 14.11 -44.91
C LYS A 300 -8.61 13.67 -43.93
N ILE A 301 -7.41 14.22 -44.03
CA ILE A 301 -6.32 14.02 -43.05
C ILE A 301 -6.68 14.66 -41.69
N ALA A 302 -7.31 15.84 -41.66
CA ALA A 302 -7.79 16.46 -40.42
C ALA A 302 -8.88 15.60 -39.71
N LEU A 303 -9.77 14.96 -40.46
CA LEU A 303 -10.75 14.01 -39.91
C LEU A 303 -10.09 12.69 -39.48
N ALA A 304 -9.14 12.17 -40.25
CA ALA A 304 -8.33 10.99 -39.88
C ALA A 304 -7.59 11.20 -38.56
N GLN A 305 -7.12 12.43 -38.30
CA GLN A 305 -6.41 12.81 -37.08
C GLN A 305 -7.30 12.78 -35.82
N LEU A 306 -8.61 13.03 -35.96
CA LEU A 306 -9.59 12.89 -34.88
C LEU A 306 -9.81 11.41 -34.49
N LEU A 307 -9.63 10.49 -35.43
CA LEU A 307 -9.63 9.04 -35.18
C LEU A 307 -8.27 8.57 -34.64
N GLY A 308 -7.17 9.09 -35.19
CA GLY A 308 -5.78 8.78 -34.81
C GLY A 308 -5.22 7.50 -35.43
N GLY A 309 -6.06 6.49 -35.60
CA GLY A 309 -5.77 5.25 -36.30
C GLY A 309 -6.99 4.33 -36.31
N TRP A 310 -6.98 3.31 -37.16
CA TRP A 310 -8.04 2.30 -37.28
C TRP A 310 -7.53 1.09 -38.08
N ASP A 311 -8.28 0.00 -38.08
CA ASP A 311 -7.98 -1.22 -38.84
C ASP A 311 -8.95 -1.41 -40.03
N GLU A 312 -8.43 -1.50 -41.26
CA GLU A 312 -9.21 -1.85 -42.46
C GLU A 312 -9.77 -3.28 -42.44
N GLY A 313 -9.22 -4.16 -41.59
CA GLY A 313 -9.76 -5.50 -41.37
C GLY A 313 -11.00 -5.54 -40.47
N CYS A 314 -11.40 -4.40 -39.89
CA CYS A 314 -12.49 -4.32 -38.91
C CYS A 314 -13.69 -3.52 -39.45
N ASP A 315 -14.78 -4.22 -39.80
CA ASP A 315 -16.04 -3.61 -40.26
C ASP A 315 -16.60 -2.57 -39.26
N SER A 316 -16.42 -2.81 -37.95
CA SER A 316 -16.86 -1.91 -36.88
C SER A 316 -16.08 -0.60 -36.88
N ASP A 317 -14.77 -0.66 -37.13
CA ASP A 317 -13.93 0.54 -37.28
C ASP A 317 -14.33 1.30 -38.55
N ILE A 318 -14.50 0.61 -39.69
CA ILE A 318 -14.95 1.20 -40.97
C ILE A 318 -16.28 1.96 -40.81
N SER A 319 -17.20 1.44 -40.02
CA SER A 319 -18.47 2.10 -39.67
C SER A 319 -18.24 3.44 -38.94
N ILE A 320 -17.35 3.46 -37.94
CA ILE A 320 -16.99 4.66 -37.20
C ILE A 320 -16.23 5.67 -38.07
N VAL A 321 -15.31 5.21 -38.92
CA VAL A 321 -14.59 6.09 -39.86
C VAL A 321 -15.59 6.77 -40.81
N SER A 322 -16.55 6.01 -41.37
CA SER A 322 -17.58 6.56 -42.25
C SER A 322 -18.46 7.59 -41.53
N LYS A 323 -18.81 7.35 -40.26
CA LYS A 323 -19.56 8.28 -39.41
C LYS A 323 -18.80 9.59 -39.13
N VAL A 324 -17.48 9.55 -38.94
CA VAL A 324 -16.64 10.75 -38.72
C VAL A 324 -16.29 11.46 -40.04
N ALA A 325 -16.27 10.73 -41.16
CA ALA A 325 -16.01 11.27 -42.49
C ALA A 325 -17.23 11.96 -43.13
N ASP A 326 -18.46 11.56 -42.77
CA ASP A 326 -19.72 11.93 -43.43
C ASP A 326 -19.78 11.54 -44.93
N GLU A 327 -18.98 10.55 -45.34
CA GLU A 327 -18.95 9.95 -46.67
C GLU A 327 -18.58 8.45 -46.60
N ALA A 328 -18.73 7.72 -47.71
CA ALA A 328 -18.48 6.29 -47.74
C ALA A 328 -16.97 5.97 -47.64
N TYR A 329 -16.59 5.01 -46.78
CA TYR A 329 -15.18 4.67 -46.51
C TYR A 329 -14.31 4.51 -47.77
N VAL A 330 -14.83 3.85 -48.81
CA VAL A 330 -14.12 3.59 -50.08
C VAL A 330 -13.75 4.89 -50.82
N GLU A 331 -14.60 5.92 -50.72
CA GLU A 331 -14.41 7.24 -51.34
C GLU A 331 -13.47 8.12 -50.49
N TRP A 332 -13.52 7.96 -49.16
CA TRP A 332 -12.65 8.65 -48.21
C TRP A 332 -11.21 8.17 -48.26
N VAL A 333 -11.01 6.84 -48.14
CA VAL A 333 -9.68 6.23 -48.09
C VAL A 333 -8.93 6.36 -49.43
N GLY A 334 -9.62 6.56 -50.55
CA GLY A 334 -9.01 6.79 -51.85
C GLY A 334 -8.06 7.99 -51.86
N ASP A 335 -8.50 9.14 -51.34
CA ASP A 335 -7.67 10.35 -51.24
C ASP A 335 -6.50 10.20 -50.24
N LEU A 336 -6.65 9.35 -49.21
CA LEU A 336 -5.58 9.06 -48.26
C LEU A 336 -4.54 8.10 -48.87
N ARG A 337 -4.95 7.12 -49.67
CA ARG A 337 -4.06 6.20 -50.40
C ARG A 337 -3.28 6.91 -51.50
N ASP A 338 -3.87 7.91 -52.14
CA ASP A 338 -3.17 8.89 -52.99
C ASP A 338 -2.13 9.67 -52.17
N ALA A 339 -2.51 10.21 -51.00
CA ALA A 339 -1.62 10.99 -50.15
C ALA A 339 -0.43 10.19 -49.60
N LEU A 340 -0.58 8.87 -49.38
CA LEU A 340 0.53 7.98 -48.99
C LEU A 340 1.64 7.86 -50.06
N GLN A 341 1.40 8.25 -51.31
CA GLN A 341 2.42 8.22 -52.37
C GLN A 341 3.39 9.41 -52.28
N LEU A 342 3.15 10.38 -51.39
CA LEU A 342 4.00 11.55 -51.17
C LEU A 342 5.04 11.26 -50.09
N LEU A 343 6.26 11.73 -50.33
CA LEU A 343 7.47 11.31 -49.61
C LEU A 343 7.54 11.82 -48.15
N ASP A 344 6.64 12.72 -47.78
CA ASP A 344 6.52 13.41 -46.50
C ASP A 344 5.13 13.26 -45.85
N CYS A 345 4.40 12.17 -46.16
CA CYS A 345 3.05 11.94 -45.66
C CYS A 345 2.98 11.86 -44.11
N PRO A 346 2.04 12.59 -43.45
CA PRO A 346 1.86 12.51 -41.99
C PRO A 346 1.23 11.18 -41.55
N LEU A 347 0.52 10.51 -42.45
CA LEU A 347 -0.08 9.19 -42.26
C LEU A 347 0.91 8.07 -42.59
N SER A 348 0.64 6.89 -42.06
CA SER A 348 1.28 5.64 -42.48
C SER A 348 0.32 4.47 -42.37
N TYR A 349 0.58 3.46 -43.18
CA TYR A 349 -0.25 2.28 -43.36
C TYR A 349 0.63 1.03 -43.35
N ARG A 350 0.20 0.01 -42.60
CA ARG A 350 0.87 -1.30 -42.53
C ARG A 350 -0.16 -2.38 -42.21
N ASP A 351 -0.18 -3.43 -43.03
CA ASP A 351 -0.94 -4.66 -42.79
C ASP A 351 -2.43 -4.46 -42.44
N GLY A 352 -3.08 -3.45 -43.05
CA GLY A 352 -4.48 -3.07 -42.82
C GLY A 352 -4.65 -1.89 -41.85
N VAL A 353 -3.65 -1.61 -41.01
CA VAL A 353 -3.72 -0.58 -39.95
C VAL A 353 -3.23 0.77 -40.45
N TRP A 354 -4.02 1.82 -40.19
CA TRP A 354 -3.65 3.23 -40.39
C TRP A 354 -3.26 3.90 -39.07
N TYR A 355 -2.25 4.77 -39.10
CA TYR A 355 -1.81 5.58 -37.96
C TYR A 355 -1.06 6.86 -38.42
N PHE A 356 -0.79 7.78 -37.48
CA PHE A 356 0.02 8.99 -37.75
C PHE A 356 1.47 8.84 -37.27
N ASN A 357 2.43 9.33 -38.07
CA ASN A 357 3.87 9.27 -37.78
C ASN A 357 4.29 10.19 -36.62
N ASN A 358 3.81 11.44 -36.63
CA ASN A 358 3.86 12.31 -35.45
C ASN A 358 2.49 12.93 -35.24
N ARG A 359 1.77 12.39 -34.25
CA ARG A 359 0.41 12.79 -33.96
C ARG A 359 0.31 14.18 -33.31
N VAL A 360 1.34 14.66 -32.62
CA VAL A 360 1.33 15.97 -31.97
C VAL A 360 1.49 17.08 -33.00
N ASP A 361 2.51 16.98 -33.86
CA ASP A 361 2.77 17.99 -34.89
C ASP A 361 1.63 18.02 -35.94
N SER A 362 1.04 16.85 -36.24
CA SER A 362 -0.16 16.76 -37.10
C SER A 362 -1.38 17.45 -36.48
N TRP A 363 -1.52 17.45 -35.15
CA TRP A 363 -2.61 18.15 -34.47
C TRP A 363 -2.49 19.66 -34.64
N ASP A 364 -1.28 20.20 -34.47
CA ASP A 364 -1.02 21.63 -34.65
C ASP A 364 -1.22 22.06 -36.11
N ALA A 365 -0.78 21.22 -37.07
CA ALA A 365 -0.87 21.52 -38.50
C ALA A 365 -2.30 21.47 -39.05
N PHE A 366 -3.11 20.49 -38.64
CA PHE A 366 -4.47 20.28 -39.17
C PHE A 366 -5.60 20.86 -38.29
N GLY A 367 -5.30 21.28 -37.06
CA GLY A 367 -6.27 21.87 -36.11
C GLY A 367 -7.17 22.99 -36.69
N PRO A 368 -6.65 23.93 -37.50
CA PRO A 368 -7.45 24.98 -38.15
C PRO A 368 -8.50 24.49 -39.19
N ARG A 369 -8.56 23.17 -39.47
CA ARG A 369 -9.59 22.53 -40.30
C ARG A 369 -10.64 21.75 -39.48
N VAL A 370 -10.51 21.73 -38.14
CA VAL A 370 -11.48 21.12 -37.23
C VAL A 370 -12.52 22.16 -36.82
N PHE A 371 -13.79 21.78 -36.89
CA PHE A 371 -14.93 22.64 -36.59
C PHE A 371 -15.79 22.07 -35.48
N ASP A 372 -16.66 22.94 -34.94
CA ASP A 372 -17.56 22.68 -33.83
C ASP A 372 -18.36 21.37 -33.98
N ASN A 373 -18.87 21.05 -35.18
CA ASN A 373 -19.61 19.83 -35.49
C ASN A 373 -18.74 18.56 -35.48
N HIS A 374 -17.48 18.64 -35.91
CA HIS A 374 -16.54 17.51 -35.83
C HIS A 374 -16.24 17.16 -34.38
N LEU A 375 -16.20 18.17 -33.49
CA LEU A 375 -16.04 17.95 -32.06
C LEU A 375 -17.27 17.30 -31.40
N ASP A 376 -18.49 17.72 -31.78
CA ASP A 376 -19.71 17.06 -31.27
C ASP A 376 -19.74 15.58 -31.70
N CYS A 377 -19.46 15.31 -32.98
CA CYS A 377 -19.38 13.95 -33.51
C CYS A 377 -18.31 13.09 -32.83
N ILE A 378 -17.09 13.61 -32.61
CA ILE A 378 -16.04 12.82 -31.94
C ILE A 378 -16.35 12.61 -30.45
N GLY A 379 -17.09 13.51 -29.81
CA GLY A 379 -17.61 13.31 -28.45
C GLY A 379 -18.60 12.15 -28.38
N GLU A 380 -19.54 12.05 -29.33
CA GLU A 380 -20.45 10.91 -29.44
C GLU A 380 -19.71 9.61 -29.76
N VAL A 381 -18.78 9.62 -30.73
CA VAL A 381 -17.99 8.44 -31.13
C VAL A 381 -17.11 7.92 -29.99
N CYS A 382 -16.49 8.81 -29.21
CA CYS A 382 -15.75 8.40 -28.01
C CYS A 382 -16.67 7.71 -26.98
N LEU A 383 -17.91 8.17 -26.79
CA LEU A 383 -18.87 7.51 -25.90
C LEU A 383 -19.39 6.18 -26.46
N GLU A 384 -19.58 6.09 -27.78
CA GLU A 384 -20.02 4.89 -28.48
C GLU A 384 -18.96 3.79 -28.45
N VAL A 385 -17.71 4.11 -28.79
CA VAL A 385 -16.61 3.13 -28.91
C VAL A 385 -15.95 2.82 -27.57
N LEU A 386 -15.63 3.85 -26.77
CA LEU A 386 -14.95 3.67 -25.48
C LEU A 386 -15.94 3.33 -24.35
N GLY A 387 -17.24 3.61 -24.55
CA GLY A 387 -18.30 3.24 -23.62
C GLY A 387 -18.73 1.77 -23.67
N LEU A 388 -18.08 0.94 -24.49
CA LEU A 388 -18.25 -0.52 -24.47
C LEU A 388 -17.39 -1.17 -23.38
N ASP A 389 -18.07 -1.95 -22.54
CA ASP A 389 -17.45 -2.91 -21.63
C ASP A 389 -16.87 -4.09 -22.42
N ASP A 390 -15.74 -4.64 -21.96
CA ASP A 390 -15.04 -5.73 -22.63
C ASP A 390 -15.71 -7.08 -22.33
N PRO A 391 -16.21 -7.82 -23.35
CA PRO A 391 -16.85 -9.11 -23.15
C PRO A 391 -15.96 -10.18 -22.48
N ILE A 392 -14.64 -9.96 -22.35
CA ILE A 392 -13.74 -10.82 -21.57
C ILE A 392 -14.19 -10.99 -20.11
N PHE A 393 -14.86 -9.99 -19.52
CA PHE A 393 -15.32 -10.04 -18.13
C PHE A 393 -16.59 -10.88 -17.93
N GLU A 394 -17.28 -11.27 -19.00
CA GLU A 394 -18.33 -12.31 -18.94
C GLU A 394 -17.76 -13.72 -18.71
N LEU A 395 -16.45 -13.92 -18.95
CA LEU A 395 -15.78 -15.21 -18.74
C LEU A 395 -15.22 -15.34 -17.32
N PRO A 396 -15.20 -16.56 -16.74
CA PRO A 396 -14.42 -16.86 -15.54
C PRO A 396 -12.94 -16.51 -15.73
N GLU A 397 -12.27 -16.05 -14.67
CA GLU A 397 -10.87 -15.58 -14.70
C GLU A 397 -9.92 -16.57 -15.38
N ASN A 398 -10.09 -17.87 -15.11
CA ASN A 398 -9.29 -18.96 -15.65
C ASN A 398 -9.57 -19.27 -17.14
N GLU A 399 -10.57 -18.65 -17.77
CA GLU A 399 -10.93 -18.81 -19.19
C GLU A 399 -10.63 -17.54 -20.01
N ARG A 400 -10.36 -16.40 -19.36
CA ARG A 400 -10.11 -15.10 -20.03
C ARG A 400 -8.94 -15.11 -21.00
N TYR A 401 -7.92 -15.95 -20.80
CA TYR A 401 -6.81 -16.09 -21.76
C TYR A 401 -7.27 -16.65 -23.12
N ALA A 402 -8.41 -17.33 -23.16
CA ALA A 402 -8.98 -17.96 -24.35
C ALA A 402 -10.12 -17.12 -24.99
N ALA A 403 -10.34 -15.88 -24.56
CA ALA A 403 -11.53 -15.09 -24.92
C ALA A 403 -11.83 -15.00 -26.43
N ALA A 404 -10.80 -14.94 -27.28
CA ALA A 404 -10.92 -15.01 -28.74
C ALA A 404 -11.60 -16.32 -29.24
N ILE A 405 -11.31 -17.46 -28.61
CA ILE A 405 -11.92 -18.77 -28.92
C ILE A 405 -13.40 -18.79 -28.51
N HIS A 406 -13.76 -18.09 -27.44
CA HIS A 406 -15.14 -17.93 -26.97
C HIS A 406 -15.92 -16.84 -27.73
N GLY A 407 -15.32 -16.16 -28.71
CA GLY A 407 -15.93 -15.03 -29.42
C GLY A 407 -16.14 -13.78 -28.54
N LYS A 408 -15.46 -13.70 -27.39
CA LYS A 408 -15.55 -12.61 -26.42
C LYS A 408 -14.43 -11.60 -26.67
N LEU A 409 -14.61 -10.81 -27.72
CA LEU A 409 -13.72 -9.73 -28.12
C LEU A 409 -14.50 -8.42 -28.23
N LEU A 410 -13.83 -7.29 -28.00
CA LEU A 410 -14.38 -5.95 -28.27
C LEU A 410 -14.68 -5.80 -29.78
N PRO A 411 -15.79 -5.15 -30.19
CA PRO A 411 -16.16 -5.00 -31.60
C PRO A 411 -15.19 -4.13 -32.42
N HIS A 412 -14.51 -3.17 -31.79
CA HIS A 412 -13.61 -2.20 -32.42
C HIS A 412 -12.14 -2.54 -32.13
N SER A 413 -11.24 -2.14 -33.02
CA SER A 413 -9.81 -2.40 -32.86
C SER A 413 -9.22 -1.66 -31.64
N LYS A 414 -8.14 -2.22 -31.09
CA LYS A 414 -7.33 -1.53 -30.06
C LYS A 414 -6.77 -0.21 -30.59
N VAL A 415 -6.37 -0.17 -31.87
CA VAL A 415 -5.79 1.02 -32.52
C VAL A 415 -6.79 2.19 -32.53
N LEU A 416 -8.05 1.93 -32.88
CA LEU A 416 -9.09 2.97 -32.84
C LEU A 416 -9.41 3.41 -31.40
N ARG A 417 -9.44 2.48 -30.43
CA ARG A 417 -9.66 2.82 -29.01
C ARG A 417 -8.52 3.69 -28.43
N GLU A 418 -7.27 3.35 -28.71
CA GLU A 418 -6.09 4.16 -28.32
C GLU A 418 -6.04 5.50 -29.08
N GLY A 419 -6.41 5.49 -30.36
CA GLY A 419 -6.55 6.69 -31.20
C GLY A 419 -7.55 7.68 -30.61
N LEU A 420 -8.80 7.26 -30.36
CA LEU A 420 -9.84 8.09 -29.76
C LEU A 420 -9.47 8.58 -28.35
N ALA A 421 -8.86 7.73 -27.52
CA ALA A 421 -8.36 8.14 -26.20
C ALA A 421 -7.30 9.25 -26.32
N GLY A 422 -6.33 9.10 -27.22
CA GLY A 422 -5.34 10.13 -27.52
C GLY A 422 -5.93 11.41 -28.12
N THR A 423 -7.07 11.33 -28.81
CA THR A 423 -7.82 12.52 -29.28
C THR A 423 -8.35 13.32 -28.10
N LEU A 424 -8.91 12.65 -27.08
CA LEU A 424 -9.34 13.31 -25.84
C LEU A 424 -8.15 13.96 -25.12
N ALA A 425 -6.98 13.32 -25.10
CA ALA A 425 -5.76 13.91 -24.54
C ALA A 425 -5.26 15.13 -25.34
N LEU A 426 -5.28 15.09 -26.67
CA LEU A 426 -4.94 16.23 -27.53
C LEU A 426 -5.94 17.40 -27.38
N LEU A 427 -7.24 17.11 -27.27
CA LEU A 427 -8.26 18.11 -26.95
C LEU A 427 -8.04 18.73 -25.56
N GLY A 428 -7.68 17.92 -24.56
CA GLY A 428 -7.44 18.36 -23.17
C GLY A 428 -6.09 19.06 -22.92
N THR A 429 -5.18 19.08 -23.90
CA THR A 429 -3.82 19.64 -23.76
C THR A 429 -3.44 20.65 -24.86
N ARG A 430 -4.01 20.53 -26.06
CA ARG A 430 -3.69 21.32 -27.27
C ARG A 430 -4.93 21.90 -27.96
N TYR A 431 -5.96 22.27 -27.19
CA TYR A 431 -7.16 22.94 -27.72
C TYR A 431 -6.84 24.24 -28.48
N ASN A 432 -5.74 24.91 -28.15
CA ASN A 432 -5.28 26.15 -28.82
C ASN A 432 -4.99 25.99 -30.32
N ALA A 433 -4.82 24.77 -30.83
CA ALA A 433 -4.69 24.51 -32.27
C ALA A 433 -6.02 24.63 -33.04
N LEU A 434 -7.16 24.61 -32.34
CA LEU A 434 -8.51 24.51 -32.94
C LEU A 434 -9.16 25.89 -33.13
N ASP A 435 -8.51 26.78 -33.86
CA ASP A 435 -8.86 28.21 -33.93
C ASP A 435 -10.23 28.54 -34.57
N LYS A 436 -10.94 27.53 -35.12
CA LYS A 436 -12.31 27.65 -35.66
C LYS A 436 -13.40 27.12 -34.73
N CYS A 437 -13.02 26.53 -33.59
CA CYS A 437 -13.97 26.00 -32.60
C CYS A 437 -14.29 27.04 -31.52
N ARG A 438 -15.48 26.95 -30.90
CA ARG A 438 -15.85 27.86 -29.79
C ARG A 438 -14.94 27.65 -28.57
N ASN A 439 -14.43 28.74 -27.99
CA ASN A 439 -13.60 28.72 -26.77
C ASN A 439 -14.28 27.88 -25.66
N GLY A 440 -13.50 27.01 -25.02
CA GLY A 440 -13.97 26.09 -23.97
C GLY A 440 -14.75 24.87 -24.48
N LYS A 441 -15.15 24.79 -25.76
CA LYS A 441 -15.86 23.61 -26.28
C LYS A 441 -15.01 22.33 -26.31
N PRO A 442 -13.73 22.34 -26.75
CA PRO A 442 -12.87 21.15 -26.69
C PRO A 442 -12.77 20.59 -25.26
N GLU A 443 -12.52 21.47 -24.29
CA GLU A 443 -12.43 21.15 -22.87
C GLU A 443 -13.75 20.56 -22.33
N ALA A 444 -14.90 21.19 -22.63
CA ALA A 444 -16.21 20.73 -22.20
C ALA A 444 -16.56 19.33 -22.75
N ILE A 445 -16.15 19.00 -23.97
CA ILE A 445 -16.36 17.67 -24.56
C ILE A 445 -15.49 16.62 -23.89
N VAL A 446 -14.20 16.91 -23.65
CA VAL A 446 -13.30 15.99 -22.93
C VAL A 446 -13.78 15.75 -21.51
N ASN A 447 -14.08 16.82 -20.76
CA ASN A 447 -14.61 16.76 -19.41
C ASN A 447 -15.92 15.95 -19.35
N SER A 448 -16.87 16.23 -20.25
CA SER A 448 -18.14 15.49 -20.32
C SER A 448 -17.94 14.00 -20.67
N THR A 449 -17.00 13.69 -21.56
CA THR A 449 -16.72 12.32 -22.01
C THR A 449 -16.06 11.51 -20.90
N VAL A 450 -14.99 12.01 -20.28
CA VAL A 450 -14.31 11.35 -19.15
C VAL A 450 -15.28 11.17 -17.97
N ALA A 451 -16.09 12.18 -17.66
CA ALA A 451 -17.12 12.06 -16.61
C ALA A 451 -18.17 10.99 -16.93
N LYS A 452 -18.72 10.96 -18.14
CA LYS A 452 -19.71 9.93 -18.56
C LYS A 452 -19.14 8.52 -18.60
N LEU A 453 -17.85 8.35 -18.87
CA LEU A 453 -17.20 7.04 -18.91
C LEU A 453 -16.85 6.48 -17.53
N LEU A 454 -16.53 7.32 -16.54
CA LEU A 454 -15.96 6.90 -15.25
C LEU A 454 -16.80 7.26 -14.01
N MET A 455 -17.69 8.26 -14.06
CA MET A 455 -18.42 8.72 -12.87
C MET A 455 -19.48 7.70 -12.43
N ASN A 456 -19.28 7.12 -11.23
CA ASN A 456 -20.03 5.96 -10.72
C ASN A 456 -19.89 4.69 -11.59
N ALA A 457 -18.80 4.54 -12.35
CA ALA A 457 -18.50 3.34 -13.14
C ALA A 457 -18.36 2.08 -12.26
N ASN A 458 -18.89 0.97 -12.75
CA ASN A 458 -18.74 -0.35 -12.12
C ASN A 458 -17.32 -0.93 -12.35
N TRP A 459 -17.02 -2.05 -11.67
CA TRP A 459 -15.68 -2.66 -11.76
C TRP A 459 -15.32 -3.13 -13.18
N VAL A 460 -16.30 -3.61 -13.96
CA VAL A 460 -16.13 -4.06 -15.35
C VAL A 460 -15.67 -2.89 -16.22
N ARG A 461 -16.30 -1.71 -16.09
CA ARG A 461 -15.96 -0.49 -16.84
C ARG A 461 -14.53 -0.04 -16.58
N TRP A 462 -14.11 -0.01 -15.31
CA TRP A 462 -12.73 0.30 -14.93
C TRP A 462 -11.74 -0.71 -15.52
N GLY A 463 -12.03 -2.01 -15.47
CA GLY A 463 -11.20 -3.05 -16.08
C GLY A 463 -11.14 -2.98 -17.62
N SER A 464 -12.25 -2.66 -18.27
CA SER A 464 -12.40 -2.53 -19.74
C SER A 464 -11.71 -1.31 -20.33
N LEU A 465 -11.38 -0.34 -19.48
CA LEU A 465 -10.67 0.88 -19.81
C LEU A 465 -9.22 0.89 -19.30
N ASN A 466 -8.76 -0.17 -18.60
CA ASN A 466 -7.48 -0.24 -17.87
C ASN A 466 -6.28 0.35 -18.64
N GLU A 467 -6.07 -0.06 -19.90
CA GLU A 467 -4.93 0.43 -20.71
C GLU A 467 -5.05 1.91 -21.12
N LEU A 468 -6.28 2.46 -21.14
CA LEU A 468 -6.60 3.83 -21.57
C LEU A 468 -6.68 4.84 -20.41
N LEU A 469 -6.83 4.37 -19.16
CA LEU A 469 -6.95 5.22 -17.97
C LEU A 469 -5.83 6.27 -17.84
N PRO A 470 -4.54 5.98 -18.11
CA PRO A 470 -3.48 7.00 -18.06
C PRO A 470 -3.64 8.09 -19.13
N THR A 471 -4.22 7.77 -20.28
CA THR A 471 -4.51 8.77 -21.32
C THR A 471 -5.72 9.63 -20.95
N PHE A 472 -6.74 9.06 -20.30
CA PHE A 472 -7.87 9.84 -19.78
C PHE A 472 -7.47 10.75 -18.61
N SER A 473 -6.51 10.34 -17.77
CA SER A 473 -6.02 11.19 -16.68
C SER A 473 -5.22 12.39 -17.20
N GLU A 474 -4.49 12.29 -18.32
CA GLU A 474 -3.90 13.48 -18.97
C GLU A 474 -4.93 14.36 -19.69
N ALA A 475 -5.99 13.75 -20.23
CA ALA A 475 -7.08 14.45 -20.93
C ALA A 475 -7.91 15.34 -20.00
N SER A 476 -8.37 14.81 -18.86
CA SER A 476 -9.05 15.59 -17.83
C SER A 476 -8.66 15.12 -16.42
N PRO A 477 -7.54 15.62 -15.88
CA PRO A 477 -7.01 15.21 -14.58
C PRO A 477 -8.06 15.33 -13.46
N ASP A 478 -8.76 16.46 -13.40
CA ASP A 478 -9.67 16.74 -12.29
C ASP A 478 -10.96 15.92 -12.34
N HIS A 479 -11.50 15.63 -13.53
CA HIS A 479 -12.67 14.74 -13.67
C HIS A 479 -12.27 13.28 -13.46
N PHE A 480 -11.07 12.88 -13.89
CA PHE A 480 -10.52 11.55 -13.61
C PHE A 480 -10.31 11.35 -12.09
N LEU A 481 -9.65 12.29 -11.42
CA LEU A 481 -9.43 12.24 -9.97
C LEU A 481 -10.75 12.25 -9.19
N SER A 482 -11.72 13.08 -9.57
CA SER A 482 -13.06 13.05 -8.96
C SER A 482 -13.76 11.69 -9.14
N ALA A 483 -13.63 11.04 -10.31
CA ALA A 483 -14.18 9.71 -10.53
C ALA A 483 -13.49 8.63 -9.68
N VAL A 484 -12.16 8.70 -9.49
CA VAL A 484 -11.42 7.80 -8.59
C VAL A 484 -11.81 8.03 -7.12
N GLU A 485 -11.81 9.27 -6.66
CA GLU A 485 -12.20 9.64 -5.29
C GLU A 485 -13.64 9.21 -4.96
N ARG A 486 -14.55 9.29 -5.95
CA ARG A 486 -15.92 8.80 -5.89
C ARG A 486 -15.99 7.28 -5.87
N ALA A 487 -15.22 6.58 -6.70
CA ALA A 487 -15.19 5.12 -6.74
C ALA A 487 -14.67 4.50 -5.43
N VAL A 488 -13.71 5.12 -4.75
CA VAL A 488 -13.29 4.73 -3.38
C VAL A 488 -14.44 4.86 -2.37
N LEU A 489 -15.29 5.88 -2.49
CA LEU A 489 -16.40 6.15 -1.56
C LEU A 489 -17.60 5.20 -1.68
N LEU A 490 -17.76 4.52 -2.83
CA LEU A 490 -18.86 3.58 -3.04
C LEU A 490 -18.75 2.36 -2.09
N LYS A 491 -19.89 1.84 -1.64
CA LYS A 491 -19.98 0.71 -0.70
C LYS A 491 -20.90 -0.37 -1.28
N PRO A 492 -20.37 -1.53 -1.73
CA PRO A 492 -18.94 -1.86 -1.88
C PRO A 492 -18.27 -1.00 -2.97
N SER A 493 -16.95 -0.80 -2.87
CA SER A 493 -16.19 -0.09 -3.89
C SER A 493 -15.92 -1.01 -5.10
N PRO A 494 -16.00 -0.53 -6.36
CA PRO A 494 -15.61 -1.30 -7.52
C PRO A 494 -14.15 -1.77 -7.47
N TYR A 495 -13.27 -1.08 -6.73
CA TYR A 495 -11.87 -1.49 -6.57
C TYR A 495 -11.69 -2.79 -5.77
N LEU A 496 -12.61 -3.11 -4.84
CA LEU A 496 -12.57 -4.40 -4.13
C LEU A 496 -12.78 -5.56 -5.10
N ASN A 497 -13.78 -5.45 -5.98
CA ASN A 497 -14.01 -6.43 -7.04
C ASN A 497 -12.80 -6.52 -7.98
N LEU A 498 -12.16 -5.40 -8.35
CA LEU A 498 -10.95 -5.43 -9.19
C LEU A 498 -9.75 -6.12 -8.53
N PHE A 499 -9.61 -6.04 -7.20
CA PHE A 499 -8.63 -6.84 -6.46
C PHE A 499 -9.02 -8.33 -6.41
N GLU A 500 -10.31 -8.66 -6.28
CA GLU A 500 -10.79 -10.04 -6.37
C GLU A 500 -10.55 -10.67 -7.75
N GLN A 501 -10.48 -9.86 -8.82
CA GLN A 501 -10.17 -10.29 -10.18
C GLN A 501 -8.66 -10.36 -10.50
N GLU A 502 -7.78 -10.32 -9.50
CA GLU A 502 -6.32 -10.46 -9.63
C GLU A 502 -5.93 -11.94 -9.88
N GLY A 503 -5.86 -12.33 -11.15
CA GLY A 503 -5.62 -13.73 -11.53
C GLY A 503 -4.25 -14.26 -11.09
N GLU A 504 -4.22 -15.51 -10.61
CA GLU A 504 -2.99 -16.21 -10.24
C GLU A 504 -2.27 -16.86 -11.43
N GLY A 505 -0.94 -16.97 -11.33
CA GLY A 505 -0.10 -17.72 -12.27
C GLY A 505 0.22 -16.98 -13.58
N VAL A 506 0.75 -17.73 -14.56
CA VAL A 506 1.39 -17.18 -15.77
C VAL A 506 0.41 -16.47 -16.72
N PHE A 507 -0.87 -16.82 -16.68
CA PHE A 507 -1.94 -16.15 -17.44
C PHE A 507 -2.76 -15.15 -16.60
N GLY A 508 -2.35 -14.94 -15.35
CA GLY A 508 -2.94 -13.95 -14.46
C GLY A 508 -2.82 -12.54 -15.02
N ARG A 509 -3.83 -11.71 -14.73
CA ARG A 509 -3.86 -10.29 -15.08
C ARG A 509 -4.26 -9.48 -13.85
N ASN A 510 -3.73 -8.28 -13.73
CA ASN A 510 -4.11 -7.30 -12.71
C ASN A 510 -4.73 -6.09 -13.39
N TYR A 511 -6.01 -5.84 -13.11
CA TYR A 511 -6.82 -4.79 -13.75
C TYR A 511 -6.86 -3.47 -12.96
N MET A 512 -6.08 -3.37 -11.87
CA MET A 512 -5.84 -2.11 -11.15
C MET A 512 -4.67 -1.31 -11.73
N VAL A 513 -3.77 -1.95 -12.49
CA VAL A 513 -2.51 -1.36 -12.98
C VAL A 513 -2.74 -0.05 -13.73
N GLY A 514 -3.79 0.05 -14.54
CA GLY A 514 -4.17 1.27 -15.26
C GLY A 514 -4.56 2.43 -14.35
N VAL A 515 -5.24 2.16 -13.23
CA VAL A 515 -5.58 3.17 -12.22
C VAL A 515 -4.31 3.65 -11.51
N LEU A 516 -3.40 2.72 -11.17
CA LEU A 516 -2.13 3.03 -10.53
C LEU A 516 -1.25 3.90 -11.43
N TRP A 517 -1.03 3.46 -12.68
CA TRP A 517 -0.28 4.22 -13.68
C TRP A 517 -0.89 5.59 -13.97
N ALA A 518 -2.22 5.71 -14.00
CA ALA A 518 -2.89 7.00 -14.20
C ALA A 518 -2.67 7.99 -13.04
N LEU A 519 -2.57 7.51 -11.80
CA LEU A 519 -2.29 8.32 -10.61
C LEU A 519 -0.79 8.61 -10.43
N GLU A 520 0.08 7.64 -10.74
CA GLU A 520 1.54 7.81 -10.84
C GLU A 520 1.89 8.90 -11.87
N LEU A 521 1.27 8.83 -13.04
CA LEU A 521 1.41 9.82 -14.10
C LEU A 521 1.07 11.22 -13.59
N LEU A 522 -0.10 11.40 -12.97
CA LEU A 522 -0.52 12.68 -12.43
C LEU A 522 0.38 13.17 -11.28
N ALA A 523 0.99 12.27 -10.52
CA ALA A 523 1.95 12.63 -9.48
C ALA A 523 3.23 13.31 -10.02
N TRP A 524 3.56 13.18 -11.32
CA TRP A 524 4.62 13.99 -11.97
C TRP A 524 4.24 15.47 -12.16
N HIS A 525 2.99 15.85 -11.92
CA HIS A 525 2.52 17.23 -11.96
C HIS A 525 2.46 17.82 -10.53
N ASP A 526 3.19 18.91 -10.28
CA ASP A 526 3.27 19.58 -8.97
C ASP A 526 1.90 20.01 -8.43
N GLU A 527 0.95 20.34 -9.31
CA GLU A 527 -0.44 20.68 -8.98
C GLU A 527 -1.32 19.47 -8.60
N TYR A 528 -1.01 18.27 -9.11
CA TYR A 528 -1.82 17.06 -8.91
C TYR A 528 -1.18 16.06 -7.95
N LEU A 529 0.07 16.27 -7.52
CA LEU A 529 0.83 15.41 -6.63
C LEU A 529 0.07 15.09 -5.33
N VAL A 530 -0.46 16.10 -4.62
CA VAL A 530 -1.14 15.88 -3.33
C VAL A 530 -2.42 15.05 -3.54
N ARG A 531 -3.30 15.48 -4.45
CA ARG A 531 -4.58 14.82 -4.72
C ARG A 531 -4.41 13.38 -5.23
N SER A 532 -3.47 13.16 -6.15
CA SER A 532 -3.20 11.83 -6.72
C SER A 532 -2.58 10.86 -5.71
N THR A 533 -1.73 11.35 -4.80
CA THR A 533 -1.10 10.49 -3.77
C THR A 533 -2.04 10.23 -2.58
N VAL A 534 -2.95 11.14 -2.24
CA VAL A 534 -4.07 10.83 -1.34
C VAL A 534 -4.99 9.76 -1.96
N ALA A 535 -5.30 9.84 -3.26
CA ALA A 535 -6.07 8.80 -3.95
C ALA A 535 -5.36 7.43 -4.02
N LEU A 536 -4.02 7.40 -4.15
CA LEU A 536 -3.23 6.17 -4.00
C LEU A 536 -3.27 5.64 -2.56
N ALA A 537 -3.22 6.50 -1.54
CA ALA A 537 -3.29 6.09 -0.14
C ALA A 537 -4.66 5.49 0.23
N ASP A 538 -5.74 6.05 -0.32
CA ASP A 538 -7.08 5.47 -0.27
C ASP A 538 -7.14 4.06 -0.86
N ILE A 539 -6.64 3.88 -2.09
CA ILE A 539 -6.62 2.57 -2.76
C ILE A 539 -5.75 1.57 -1.97
N ALA A 540 -4.64 2.04 -1.39
CA ALA A 540 -3.77 1.24 -0.51
C ALA A 540 -4.42 0.90 0.85
N ALA A 541 -5.48 1.58 1.27
CA ALA A 541 -6.28 1.25 2.45
C ALA A 541 -7.40 0.24 2.13
N LEU A 542 -7.85 0.16 0.87
CA LEU A 542 -8.79 -0.87 0.38
C LEU A 542 -8.09 -2.18 -0.06
N ASP A 543 -6.78 -2.14 -0.32
CA ASP A 543 -5.97 -3.28 -0.79
C ASP A 543 -5.98 -4.46 0.21
N PRO A 544 -6.58 -5.63 -0.14
CA PRO A 544 -6.60 -6.81 0.73
C PRO A 544 -5.25 -7.55 0.80
N GLY A 545 -4.28 -7.17 -0.04
CA GLY A 545 -3.02 -7.89 -0.24
C GLY A 545 -3.05 -8.83 -1.45
N GLY A 546 -2.02 -9.67 -1.56
CA GLY A 546 -1.79 -10.55 -2.70
C GLY A 546 -0.37 -10.43 -3.28
N ASN A 547 -0.11 -11.13 -4.38
CA ASN A 547 1.24 -11.49 -4.82
C ASN A 547 1.88 -10.53 -5.84
N TRP A 548 1.09 -9.73 -6.57
CA TRP A 548 1.63 -8.81 -7.57
C TRP A 548 2.34 -7.60 -6.94
N ALA A 549 3.45 -7.16 -7.55
CA ALA A 549 4.28 -6.05 -7.07
C ALA A 549 3.72 -4.66 -7.38
N ASN A 550 2.97 -4.50 -8.47
CA ASN A 550 2.36 -3.22 -8.88
C ASN A 550 1.13 -2.94 -8.01
N ARG A 551 1.31 -2.20 -6.91
CA ARG A 551 0.27 -1.87 -5.93
C ARG A 551 0.46 -0.46 -5.41
N ALA A 552 -0.63 0.24 -5.09
CA ALA A 552 -0.62 1.64 -4.69
C ALA A 552 0.34 1.97 -3.54
N ARG A 553 0.53 1.06 -2.57
CA ARG A 553 1.50 1.21 -1.48
C ARG A 553 2.97 1.29 -1.94
N ASN A 554 3.30 0.65 -3.07
CA ASN A 554 4.64 0.69 -3.66
C ASN A 554 4.78 1.94 -4.55
N SER A 555 3.76 2.26 -5.36
CA SER A 555 3.67 3.52 -6.11
C SER A 555 3.91 4.74 -5.22
N LEU A 556 3.32 4.76 -4.01
CA LEU A 556 3.57 5.80 -3.00
C LEU A 556 5.01 5.87 -2.52
N VAL A 557 5.67 4.73 -2.28
CA VAL A 557 7.08 4.70 -1.91
C VAL A 557 7.92 5.28 -3.04
N ASP A 558 7.73 4.80 -4.28
CA ASP A 558 8.50 5.21 -5.45
C ASP A 558 8.34 6.70 -5.80
N ILE A 559 7.14 7.28 -5.64
CA ILE A 559 6.90 8.72 -5.82
C ILE A 559 7.72 9.56 -4.82
N PHE A 560 7.85 9.10 -3.56
CA PHE A 560 8.44 9.87 -2.47
C PHE A 560 9.87 9.48 -2.06
N LEU A 561 10.54 8.54 -2.75
CA LEU A 561 11.92 8.13 -2.43
C LEU A 561 12.85 9.34 -2.24
N PRO A 562 13.50 9.53 -1.07
CA PRO A 562 14.30 10.73 -0.81
C PRO A 562 15.53 10.88 -1.71
N TRP A 563 16.00 9.80 -2.32
CA TRP A 563 17.17 9.75 -3.20
C TRP A 563 16.86 9.73 -4.70
N LEU A 564 15.60 9.48 -5.08
CA LEU A 564 15.12 9.52 -6.48
C LEU A 564 13.58 9.69 -6.51
N PRO A 565 13.06 10.91 -6.25
CA PRO A 565 11.63 11.16 -6.21
C PRO A 565 11.06 11.14 -7.64
N HIS A 566 10.08 10.26 -7.89
CA HIS A 566 9.41 10.18 -9.18
C HIS A 566 8.29 11.22 -9.31
N THR A 567 8.65 12.49 -9.12
CA THR A 567 7.79 13.65 -9.29
C THR A 567 8.61 14.90 -9.61
N LEU A 568 8.01 15.87 -10.30
CA LEU A 568 8.56 17.22 -10.46
C LEU A 568 8.02 18.19 -9.38
N GLY A 569 7.41 17.67 -8.32
CA GLY A 569 6.90 18.45 -7.21
C GLY A 569 8.00 18.97 -6.28
N SER A 570 7.91 20.23 -5.88
CA SER A 570 8.89 20.85 -4.97
C SER A 570 8.97 20.11 -3.62
N ILE A 571 10.11 20.18 -2.91
CA ILE A 571 10.24 19.52 -1.59
C ILE A 571 9.12 19.93 -0.61
N LYS A 572 8.68 21.20 -0.63
CA LYS A 572 7.55 21.69 0.18
C LYS A 572 6.22 21.01 -0.17
N LYS A 573 5.97 20.71 -1.45
CA LYS A 573 4.78 19.96 -1.88
C LYS A 573 4.89 18.47 -1.64
N ARG A 574 6.09 17.88 -1.74
CA ARG A 574 6.33 16.50 -1.29
C ARG A 574 6.06 16.36 0.22
N GLN A 575 6.51 17.34 1.01
CA GLN A 575 6.20 17.48 2.45
C GLN A 575 4.70 17.65 2.73
N ALA A 576 3.99 18.52 1.99
CA ALA A 576 2.54 18.73 2.14
C ALA A 576 1.71 17.49 1.75
N ALA A 577 2.12 16.77 0.70
CA ALA A 577 1.50 15.52 0.28
C ALA A 577 1.65 14.44 1.36
N LEU A 578 2.86 14.25 1.90
CA LEU A 578 3.11 13.30 3.00
C LEU A 578 2.28 13.62 4.25
N ARG A 579 2.16 14.91 4.63
CA ARG A 579 1.25 15.34 5.71
C ARG A 579 -0.21 15.00 5.41
N SER A 580 -0.67 15.21 4.18
CA SER A 580 -2.05 14.95 3.77
C SER A 580 -2.38 13.45 3.80
N ILE A 581 -1.47 12.60 3.29
CA ILE A 581 -1.58 11.14 3.35
C ILE A 581 -1.63 10.64 4.80
N VAL A 582 -0.76 11.19 5.67
CA VAL A 582 -0.72 10.83 7.09
C VAL A 582 -2.00 11.27 7.82
N ALA A 583 -2.53 12.47 7.53
CA ALA A 583 -3.73 12.97 8.17
C ALA A 583 -5.01 12.24 7.73
N GLU A 584 -5.12 11.82 6.46
CA GLU A 584 -6.31 11.14 5.94
C GLU A 584 -6.26 9.60 6.04
N GLN A 585 -5.07 8.99 5.94
CA GLN A 585 -4.87 7.55 6.01
C GLN A 585 -3.71 7.18 6.97
N PRO A 586 -3.83 7.40 8.30
CA PRO A 586 -2.71 7.31 9.24
C PRO A 586 -1.97 5.96 9.26
N GLN A 587 -2.66 4.85 8.97
CA GLN A 587 -2.05 3.52 8.91
C GLN A 587 -1.24 3.28 7.63
N VAL A 588 -1.66 3.89 6.50
CA VAL A 588 -0.90 3.87 5.24
C VAL A 588 0.27 4.84 5.33
N GLY A 589 0.02 6.06 5.82
CA GLY A 589 1.04 7.09 6.05
C GLY A 589 2.16 6.64 6.99
N TRP A 590 1.82 5.99 8.12
CA TRP A 590 2.81 5.41 9.04
C TRP A 590 3.72 4.37 8.36
N ARG A 591 3.15 3.47 7.56
CA ARG A 591 3.92 2.45 6.81
C ARG A 591 4.78 3.08 5.71
N LEU A 592 4.26 4.09 5.01
CA LEU A 592 4.98 4.87 4.01
C LEU A 592 6.18 5.59 4.64
N LEU A 593 5.99 6.33 5.72
CA LEU A 593 7.07 7.07 6.39
C LEU A 593 8.18 6.14 6.89
N ILE A 594 7.86 4.94 7.40
CA ILE A 594 8.87 3.94 7.76
C ILE A 594 9.67 3.50 6.52
N ASN A 595 9.01 3.20 5.40
CA ASN A 595 9.69 2.80 4.15
C ASN A 595 10.55 3.93 3.53
N LEU A 596 10.27 5.19 3.88
CA LEU A 596 11.04 6.37 3.44
C LEU A 596 12.20 6.74 4.39
N LEU A 597 12.43 5.99 5.48
CA LEU A 597 13.61 6.18 6.32
C LEU A 597 14.91 5.77 5.58
N PRO A 598 16.06 6.38 5.93
CA PRO A 598 17.36 6.02 5.34
C PRO A 598 17.65 4.52 5.39
N ASN A 599 18.17 3.98 4.28
CA ASN A 599 18.58 2.59 4.08
C ASN A 599 17.48 1.51 4.05
N GLU A 600 16.20 1.83 4.29
CA GLU A 600 15.09 0.86 4.22
C GLU A 600 14.75 0.47 2.77
N GLN A 601 14.78 1.44 1.84
CA GLN A 601 14.55 1.21 0.40
C GLN A 601 15.76 1.66 -0.43
N ARG A 602 16.32 0.72 -1.20
CA ARG A 602 17.60 0.86 -1.92
C ARG A 602 17.52 0.58 -3.43
N SER A 603 16.32 0.32 -3.93
CA SER A 603 16.04 -0.05 -5.32
C SER A 603 14.60 0.32 -5.66
N THR A 604 14.33 0.64 -6.92
CA THR A 604 13.01 1.06 -7.42
C THR A 604 12.81 0.54 -8.83
N SER A 605 11.56 0.27 -9.21
CA SER A 605 11.15 0.04 -10.61
C SER A 605 10.85 1.33 -11.38
N GLY A 606 10.78 2.47 -10.68
CA GLY A 606 10.24 3.72 -11.20
C GLY A 606 8.71 3.69 -11.33
N THR A 607 8.15 4.83 -11.73
CA THR A 607 6.70 5.05 -11.91
C THR A 607 6.34 5.39 -13.36
N PHE A 608 5.07 5.23 -13.72
CA PHE A 608 4.58 5.60 -15.04
C PHE A 608 4.72 7.11 -15.30
N LYS A 609 5.09 7.50 -16.53
CA LYS A 609 5.42 8.89 -16.90
C LYS A 609 4.37 9.53 -17.84
N PRO A 610 4.14 10.86 -17.77
CA PRO A 610 3.28 11.59 -18.69
C PRO A 610 3.79 11.57 -20.13
N VAL A 611 2.84 11.59 -21.07
CA VAL A 611 3.07 11.51 -22.53
C VAL A 611 2.51 12.75 -23.24
N TRP A 612 1.30 13.20 -22.87
CA TRP A 612 0.54 14.21 -23.58
C TRP A 612 0.64 15.62 -22.96
N ARG A 613 0.47 15.74 -21.64
CA ARG A 613 0.30 17.01 -20.91
C ARG A 613 1.63 17.61 -20.46
N LYS A 614 2.67 16.80 -20.21
CA LYS A 614 3.95 17.29 -19.68
C LYS A 614 5.15 16.57 -20.28
N LYS A 615 5.94 17.27 -21.09
CA LYS A 615 7.27 16.80 -21.52
C LYS A 615 8.24 16.83 -20.33
N ILE A 616 8.46 15.68 -19.71
CA ILE A 616 9.69 15.43 -18.95
C ILE A 616 10.86 15.52 -19.95
N LEU A 617 11.91 16.27 -19.62
CA LEU A 617 13.06 16.40 -20.51
C LEU A 617 13.82 15.07 -20.58
N ASN A 618 14.33 14.73 -21.77
CA ASN A 618 15.00 13.43 -22.01
C ASN A 618 16.30 13.25 -21.20
N ASP A 619 16.85 14.34 -20.67
CA ASP A 619 18.03 14.43 -19.80
C ASP A 619 17.68 14.56 -18.31
N TRP A 620 16.41 14.35 -17.90
CA TRP A 620 16.05 14.22 -16.49
C TRP A 620 16.75 13.00 -15.87
N ASN A 621 17.82 13.27 -15.10
CA ASN A 621 18.63 12.29 -14.38
C ASN A 621 18.10 11.97 -12.98
N GLY A 622 17.22 12.82 -12.42
CA GLY A 622 16.67 12.66 -11.07
C GLY A 622 17.68 12.88 -9.94
N GLU A 623 18.80 13.56 -10.21
CA GLU A 623 19.87 13.78 -9.22
C GLU A 623 19.41 14.70 -8.07
N VAL A 624 19.08 14.10 -6.93
CA VAL A 624 18.76 14.83 -5.68
C VAL A 624 20.05 15.31 -5.02
N SER A 625 20.07 16.56 -4.57
CA SER A 625 21.20 17.07 -3.78
C SER A 625 21.28 16.40 -2.41
N ASN A 626 22.48 16.19 -1.86
CA ASN A 626 22.65 15.67 -0.50
C ASN A 626 21.88 16.49 0.56
N GLN A 627 21.73 17.80 0.36
CA GLN A 627 20.94 18.66 1.24
C GLN A 627 19.44 18.30 1.17
N GLU A 628 18.88 18.17 -0.03
CA GLU A 628 17.47 17.86 -0.25
C GLU A 628 17.10 16.43 0.21
N PHE A 629 18.00 15.47 -0.01
CA PHE A 629 17.88 14.11 0.54
C PHE A 629 17.74 14.12 2.07
N TRP A 630 18.63 14.85 2.77
CA TRP A 630 18.60 14.93 4.23
C TRP A 630 17.45 15.79 4.75
N GLU A 631 17.06 16.86 4.05
CA GLU A 631 15.91 17.69 4.40
C GLU A 631 14.60 16.89 4.36
N GLN A 632 14.37 16.10 3.31
CA GLN A 632 13.21 15.22 3.25
C GLN A 632 13.31 14.06 4.24
N SER A 633 14.48 13.42 4.37
CA SER A 633 14.67 12.29 5.31
C SER A 633 14.43 12.72 6.76
N ARG A 634 14.89 13.92 7.14
CA ARG A 634 14.61 14.53 8.45
C ARG A 634 13.10 14.79 8.61
N PHE A 635 12.46 15.43 7.64
CA PHE A 635 11.02 15.70 7.68
C PHE A 635 10.19 14.41 7.83
N CYS A 636 10.52 13.34 7.09
CA CYS A 636 9.83 12.05 7.21
C CYS A 636 9.97 11.47 8.62
N ALA A 637 11.17 11.54 9.21
CA ALA A 637 11.44 11.05 10.55
C ALA A 637 10.79 11.94 11.65
N GLU A 638 10.81 13.27 11.52
CA GLU A 638 10.10 14.20 12.41
C GLU A 638 8.58 13.99 12.38
N LEU A 639 8.00 13.79 11.19
CA LEU A 639 6.57 13.51 11.04
C LEU A 639 6.21 12.13 11.63
N LEU A 640 7.09 11.14 11.49
CA LEU A 640 6.94 9.82 12.12
C LEU A 640 7.02 9.89 13.66
N VAL A 641 7.91 10.71 14.22
CA VAL A 641 7.99 10.98 15.67
C VAL A 641 6.75 11.74 16.17
N CYS A 642 6.25 12.71 15.40
CA CYS A 642 5.00 13.41 15.72
C CYS A 642 3.78 12.46 15.69
N GLU A 643 3.68 11.59 14.68
CA GLU A 643 2.63 10.56 14.58
C GLU A 643 2.69 9.53 15.71
N ALA A 644 3.86 9.24 16.26
CA ALA A 644 3.96 8.38 17.43
C ALA A 644 3.31 9.01 18.66
N GLY A 645 3.42 10.34 18.84
CA GLY A 645 2.83 11.06 19.97
C GLY A 645 3.20 10.41 21.30
N SER A 646 2.18 10.07 22.09
CA SER A 646 2.31 9.26 23.32
C SER A 646 1.84 7.81 23.14
N ASN A 647 1.69 7.31 21.91
CA ASN A 647 1.26 5.94 21.63
C ASN A 647 2.41 4.95 21.87
N THR A 648 2.25 4.10 22.87
CA THR A 648 3.27 3.16 23.37
C THR A 648 3.78 2.19 22.32
N GLU A 649 2.91 1.70 21.42
CA GLU A 649 3.29 0.77 20.33
C GLU A 649 4.13 1.49 19.26
N ARG A 650 3.69 2.67 18.81
CA ARG A 650 4.41 3.49 17.83
C ARG A 650 5.77 3.96 18.37
N LEU A 651 5.84 4.38 19.63
CA LEU A 651 7.09 4.73 20.32
C LEU A 651 8.02 3.51 20.46
N THR A 652 7.49 2.35 20.87
CA THR A 652 8.23 1.08 20.93
C THR A 652 8.81 0.70 19.58
N LYS A 653 8.05 0.91 18.49
CA LYS A 653 8.50 0.66 17.12
C LYS A 653 9.59 1.64 16.68
N LEU A 654 9.48 2.92 17.03
CA LEU A 654 10.52 3.92 16.78
C LEU A 654 11.83 3.63 17.52
N VAL A 655 11.76 3.22 18.79
CA VAL A 655 12.94 2.76 19.55
C VAL A 655 13.63 1.59 18.82
N SER A 656 12.87 0.62 18.28
CA SER A 656 13.44 -0.47 17.45
C SER A 656 14.07 -0.03 16.12
N LYS A 657 13.94 1.24 15.74
CA LYS A 657 14.49 1.87 14.53
C LYS A 657 15.42 3.05 14.82
N TYR A 658 15.82 3.26 16.08
CA TYR A 658 16.63 4.41 16.52
C TYR A 658 17.93 4.62 15.70
N SER A 659 18.59 3.52 15.28
CA SER A 659 19.79 3.56 14.44
C SER A 659 19.58 4.04 12.99
N SER A 660 18.33 4.08 12.50
CA SER A 660 17.96 4.60 11.18
C SER A 660 17.49 6.07 11.21
N LEU A 661 17.37 6.70 12.37
CA LEU A 661 16.83 8.06 12.50
C LEU A 661 17.92 9.13 12.27
N PRO A 662 17.64 10.21 11.52
CA PRO A 662 18.48 11.41 11.48
C PRO A 662 18.66 12.03 12.88
N PRO A 663 19.79 12.73 13.16
CA PRO A 663 20.13 13.20 14.51
C PRO A 663 19.03 14.03 15.18
N GLU A 664 18.41 14.97 14.45
CA GLU A 664 17.40 15.86 15.01
C GLU A 664 16.07 15.14 15.29
N ALA A 665 15.75 14.12 14.49
CA ALA A 665 14.59 13.25 14.74
C ALA A 665 14.86 12.26 15.89
N ALA A 666 16.11 11.83 16.08
CA ALA A 666 16.53 11.09 17.27
C ALA A 666 16.47 11.97 18.53
N GLU A 667 16.92 13.22 18.48
CA GLU A 667 16.77 14.20 19.56
C GLU A 667 15.29 14.51 19.84
N ALA A 668 14.44 14.63 18.82
CA ALA A 668 13.00 14.79 18.99
C ALA A 668 12.36 13.55 19.66
N LEU A 669 12.78 12.35 19.28
CA LEU A 669 12.33 11.11 19.93
C LEU A 669 12.81 11.03 21.39
N LEU A 670 14.08 11.30 21.67
CA LEU A 670 14.62 11.40 23.04
C LEU A 670 13.85 12.44 23.86
N THR A 671 13.53 13.60 23.26
CA THR A 671 12.73 14.66 23.88
C THR A 671 11.30 14.19 24.20
N ARG A 672 10.65 13.44 23.29
CA ARG A 672 9.32 12.83 23.54
C ARG A 672 9.37 11.74 24.60
N LEU A 673 10.37 10.87 24.58
CA LEU A 673 10.57 9.85 25.62
C LEU A 673 10.90 10.45 26.99
N SER A 674 11.45 11.67 27.02
CA SER A 674 11.75 12.43 28.24
C SER A 674 10.64 13.39 28.69
N SER A 675 9.57 13.59 27.89
CA SER A 675 8.57 14.62 28.17
C SER A 675 7.67 14.24 29.34
N ASP A 676 7.08 15.23 30.03
CA ASP A 676 6.19 14.97 31.17
C ASP A 676 4.97 14.10 30.80
N ASP A 677 4.52 14.13 29.54
CA ASP A 677 3.48 13.22 29.01
C ASP A 677 3.89 11.74 29.04
N VAL A 678 5.18 11.43 29.02
CA VAL A 678 5.73 10.06 29.07
C VAL A 678 6.34 9.77 30.44
N CYS A 679 7.17 10.66 30.99
CA CYS A 679 7.75 10.55 32.34
C CYS A 679 6.71 10.62 33.46
N GLY A 680 5.61 11.34 33.24
CA GLY A 680 4.44 11.41 34.13
C GLY A 680 3.31 10.45 33.75
N ALA A 681 3.45 9.68 32.67
CA ALA A 681 2.47 8.67 32.29
C ALA A 681 2.28 7.61 33.41
N PRO A 682 1.13 6.92 33.44
CA PRO A 682 0.93 5.74 34.27
C PRO A 682 2.14 4.81 34.17
N GLU A 683 2.63 4.35 35.33
CA GLU A 683 3.93 3.68 35.42
C GLU A 683 3.99 2.36 34.62
N GLU A 684 2.83 1.82 34.24
CA GLU A 684 2.68 0.71 33.28
C GLU A 684 2.99 1.06 31.83
N GLN A 685 2.63 2.27 31.37
CA GLN A 685 2.94 2.73 30.01
C GLN A 685 4.42 3.11 29.89
N ARG A 686 4.99 3.68 30.96
CA ARG A 686 6.44 3.86 31.09
C ARG A 686 7.20 2.54 31.01
N PHE A 687 6.68 1.49 31.65
CA PHE A 687 7.29 0.16 31.66
C PHE A 687 7.46 -0.46 30.25
N GLU A 688 6.48 -0.35 29.35
CA GLU A 688 6.62 -0.88 27.98
C GLU A 688 7.70 -0.15 27.16
N ILE A 689 7.77 1.17 27.30
CA ILE A 689 8.79 2.01 26.65
C ILE A 689 10.18 1.70 27.24
N TRP A 690 10.28 1.66 28.56
CA TRP A 690 11.48 1.28 29.31
C TRP A 690 12.00 -0.10 28.92
N ASP A 691 11.11 -1.09 28.75
CA ASP A 691 11.43 -2.42 28.26
C ASP A 691 11.97 -2.37 26.82
N SER A 692 11.32 -1.65 25.90
CA SER A 692 11.80 -1.48 24.52
C SER A 692 13.21 -0.88 24.46
N ILE A 693 13.47 0.18 25.23
CA ILE A 693 14.79 0.83 25.31
C ILE A 693 15.81 -0.15 25.91
N THR A 694 15.46 -0.83 27.00
CA THR A 694 16.33 -1.80 27.68
C THR A 694 16.69 -2.98 26.77
N ARG A 695 15.73 -3.51 26.00
CA ARG A 695 15.97 -4.55 24.97
C ARG A 695 16.96 -4.08 23.90
N LEU A 696 16.77 -2.87 23.36
CA LEU A 696 17.65 -2.29 22.34
C LEU A 696 19.08 -2.11 22.87
N VAL A 697 19.22 -1.55 24.07
CA VAL A 697 20.52 -1.31 24.71
C VAL A 697 21.22 -2.62 25.07
N ILE A 698 20.50 -3.64 25.55
CA ILE A 698 21.04 -4.99 25.76
C ILE A 698 21.52 -5.58 24.43
N HIS A 699 20.72 -5.49 23.36
CA HIS A 699 21.08 -6.03 22.05
C HIS A 699 22.40 -5.45 21.52
N HIS A 700 22.59 -4.13 21.56
CA HIS A 700 23.86 -3.51 21.18
C HIS A 700 25.02 -3.88 22.13
N LYS A 701 24.79 -3.90 23.45
CA LYS A 701 25.82 -4.29 24.43
C LYS A 701 26.23 -5.78 24.34
N SER A 702 25.38 -6.66 23.82
CA SER A 702 25.70 -8.06 23.56
C SER A 702 26.59 -8.26 22.32
N PHE A 703 26.62 -7.28 21.40
CA PHE A 703 27.38 -7.34 20.16
C PHE A 703 28.19 -6.04 19.94
N PRO A 704 29.19 -5.75 20.79
CA PRO A 704 29.91 -4.48 20.77
C PRO A 704 30.83 -4.32 19.54
N ASP A 705 31.32 -5.43 18.96
CA ASP A 705 32.30 -5.43 17.86
C ASP A 705 31.65 -5.45 16.46
N ALA A 706 30.32 -5.38 16.36
CA ALA A 706 29.59 -5.45 15.09
C ALA A 706 29.43 -4.07 14.42
N GLU A 707 29.59 -3.97 13.09
CA GLU A 707 29.58 -2.70 12.34
C GLU A 707 28.28 -1.89 12.48
N TRP A 708 27.14 -2.56 12.71
CA TRP A 708 25.84 -1.93 12.93
C TRP A 708 25.60 -1.49 14.39
N SER A 709 26.55 -1.77 15.31
CA SER A 709 26.34 -1.57 16.73
C SER A 709 26.64 -0.13 17.15
N LEU A 710 25.71 0.47 17.90
CA LEU A 710 25.86 1.84 18.39
C LEU A 710 26.87 1.90 19.54
N LYS A 711 27.80 2.86 19.46
CA LYS A 711 28.77 3.12 20.53
C LYS A 711 28.07 3.46 21.84
N THR A 712 28.70 3.11 22.97
CA THR A 712 28.21 3.40 24.33
C THR A 712 27.85 4.88 24.52
N GLU A 713 28.61 5.79 23.89
CA GLU A 713 28.36 7.25 23.88
C GLU A 713 27.01 7.61 23.25
N SER A 714 26.67 7.00 22.10
CA SER A 714 25.41 7.21 21.38
C SER A 714 24.20 6.53 22.05
N LEU A 715 24.45 5.56 22.93
CA LEU A 715 23.44 4.89 23.75
C LEU A 715 23.26 5.55 25.13
N ALA A 716 24.14 6.46 25.54
CA ALA A 716 24.08 7.12 26.84
C ALA A 716 22.80 7.96 27.06
N PRO A 717 22.24 8.69 26.06
CA PRO A 717 20.96 9.38 26.22
C PRO A 717 19.80 8.42 26.47
N LEU A 718 19.72 7.31 25.71
CA LEU A 718 18.72 6.27 25.90
C LEU A 718 18.85 5.58 27.26
N LEU A 719 20.08 5.38 27.77
CA LEU A 719 20.32 4.87 29.12
C LEU A 719 19.83 5.84 30.20
N SER A 720 20.14 7.14 30.08
CA SER A 720 19.66 8.16 31.02
C SER A 720 18.13 8.25 31.05
N ILE A 721 17.46 8.03 29.92
CA ILE A 721 16.00 7.94 29.82
C ILE A 721 15.47 6.63 30.40
N ALA A 722 16.16 5.51 30.21
CA ALA A 722 15.80 4.25 30.87
C ALA A 722 15.98 4.33 32.40
N GLU A 723 16.90 5.16 32.91
CA GLU A 723 17.08 5.44 34.33
C GLU A 723 16.01 6.41 34.88
N SER A 724 15.50 7.37 34.08
CA SER A 724 14.41 8.27 34.51
C SER A 724 13.02 7.63 34.40
N LEU A 725 12.81 6.76 33.40
CA LEU A 725 11.60 5.95 33.23
C LEU A 725 11.59 4.68 34.07
N GLU A 726 12.68 4.36 34.80
CA GLU A 726 12.73 3.17 35.66
C GLU A 726 11.60 3.23 36.70
N PRO A 727 10.71 2.20 36.78
CA PRO A 727 9.61 2.20 37.73
C PRO A 727 10.12 2.25 39.17
N LYS A 728 9.62 3.23 39.94
CA LYS A 728 9.99 3.38 41.36
C LYS A 728 9.23 2.42 42.26
N ASN A 729 8.02 2.03 41.86
CA ASN A 729 7.29 0.97 42.53
C ASN A 729 7.96 -0.39 42.23
N PRO A 730 8.42 -1.16 43.25
CA PRO A 730 8.99 -2.49 43.04
C PRO A 730 8.10 -3.43 42.22
N ILE A 731 6.78 -3.27 42.33
CA ILE A 731 5.75 -3.93 41.51
C ILE A 731 6.09 -3.85 40.03
N LEU A 732 6.21 -2.63 39.50
CA LEU A 732 6.37 -2.43 38.07
C LEU A 732 7.81 -2.64 37.63
N ARG A 733 8.78 -2.38 38.51
CA ARG A 733 10.21 -2.65 38.25
C ARG A 733 10.49 -4.13 38.01
N TYR A 734 9.90 -4.99 38.84
CA TYR A 734 10.14 -6.44 38.78
C TYR A 734 9.12 -7.21 37.92
N LYS A 735 8.11 -6.55 37.34
CA LYS A 735 7.08 -7.15 36.45
C LYS A 735 7.66 -7.97 35.29
N GLN A 736 8.86 -7.65 34.78
CA GLN A 736 9.57 -8.47 33.78
C GLN A 736 9.99 -9.85 34.30
N LEU A 737 10.47 -9.95 35.54
CA LEU A 737 10.95 -11.22 36.11
C LEU A 737 9.81 -12.26 36.20
N PHE A 738 8.58 -11.79 36.35
CA PHE A 738 7.35 -12.60 36.42
C PHE A 738 6.59 -12.67 35.07
N SER A 739 7.25 -12.35 33.95
CA SER A 739 6.69 -12.44 32.59
C SER A 739 7.34 -13.59 31.81
N GLY A 740 6.63 -14.71 31.64
CA GLY A 740 7.21 -16.03 31.37
C GLY A 740 7.97 -16.30 30.05
N ARG A 741 8.22 -15.31 29.17
CA ARG A 741 8.80 -15.54 27.81
C ARG A 741 10.28 -15.21 27.65
N ASP A 742 10.87 -14.42 28.55
CA ASP A 742 12.16 -13.73 28.28
C ASP A 742 13.35 -14.20 29.13
N TYR A 743 13.25 -15.39 29.74
CA TYR A 743 14.30 -15.97 30.60
C TYR A 743 15.70 -15.97 29.97
N TYR A 744 15.80 -16.19 28.66
CA TYR A 744 17.06 -16.26 27.91
C TYR A 744 17.88 -14.95 27.93
N ARG A 745 17.29 -13.80 28.30
CA ARG A 745 17.96 -12.49 28.28
C ARG A 745 18.92 -12.23 29.45
N TYR A 746 18.82 -13.01 30.53
CA TYR A 746 19.69 -12.87 31.72
C TYR A 746 20.92 -13.79 31.70
N TYR A 747 21.08 -14.59 30.64
CA TYR A 747 22.21 -15.49 30.46
C TYR A 747 23.44 -14.72 29.99
N LYS A 748 24.51 -14.70 30.80
CA LYS A 748 25.85 -14.46 30.26
C LYS A 748 26.25 -15.68 29.44
N SER A 749 26.86 -15.46 28.27
CA SER A 749 27.33 -16.51 27.35
C SER A 749 28.45 -17.43 27.88
N SER A 750 28.76 -17.33 29.18
CA SER A 750 29.81 -18.08 29.91
C SER A 750 29.29 -18.88 31.11
N GLU A 751 27.97 -18.95 31.34
CA GLU A 751 27.35 -19.62 32.51
C GLU A 751 26.46 -20.81 32.09
N SER A 752 26.20 -21.76 33.01
CA SER A 752 25.45 -23.00 32.73
C SER A 752 23.96 -22.88 33.08
N TYR A 753 23.12 -23.67 32.41
CA TYR A 753 21.66 -23.51 32.43
C TYR A 753 21.02 -23.60 33.82
N GLU A 754 21.45 -24.55 34.66
CA GLU A 754 20.91 -24.72 36.02
C GLU A 754 21.20 -23.49 36.87
N LYS A 755 22.43 -22.95 36.80
CA LYS A 755 22.85 -21.76 37.57
C LYS A 755 22.08 -20.51 37.17
N SER A 756 21.70 -20.39 35.89
CA SER A 756 20.85 -19.29 35.42
C SER A 756 19.40 -19.42 35.89
N GLN A 757 18.88 -20.64 36.07
CA GLN A 757 17.56 -20.88 36.66
C GLN A 757 17.55 -20.66 38.19
N GLU A 758 18.54 -21.17 38.92
CA GLU A 758 18.75 -20.91 40.35
C GLU A 758 18.81 -19.39 40.61
N ARG A 759 19.57 -18.68 39.78
CA ARG A 759 19.69 -17.22 39.83
C ARG A 759 18.37 -16.50 39.52
N LEU A 760 17.65 -16.88 38.47
CA LEU A 760 16.35 -16.26 38.16
C LEU A 760 15.32 -16.49 39.27
N SER A 761 15.38 -17.64 39.95
CA SER A 761 14.55 -17.91 41.13
C SER A 761 14.96 -17.04 42.32
N ALA A 762 16.26 -16.86 42.57
CA ALA A 762 16.77 -15.96 43.62
C ALA A 762 16.41 -14.50 43.34
N ASP A 763 16.58 -14.02 42.10
CA ASP A 763 16.22 -12.67 41.66
C ASP A 763 14.71 -12.40 41.82
N ARG A 764 13.86 -13.43 41.64
CA ARG A 764 12.40 -13.39 41.91
C ARG A 764 12.07 -13.35 43.41
N CYS A 765 12.70 -14.20 44.23
CA CYS A 765 12.48 -14.16 45.68
C CYS A 765 12.92 -12.81 46.26
N TYR A 766 14.08 -12.31 45.83
CA TYR A 766 14.58 -10.97 46.20
C TYR A 766 13.61 -9.85 45.76
N ALA A 767 12.99 -9.95 44.58
CA ALA A 767 11.95 -9.01 44.17
C ALA A 767 10.74 -9.01 45.12
N ILE A 768 10.28 -10.19 45.61
CA ILE A 768 9.22 -10.26 46.62
C ILE A 768 9.67 -9.69 47.96
N GLU A 769 10.92 -9.94 48.38
CA GLU A 769 11.50 -9.32 49.58
C GLU A 769 11.51 -7.79 49.48
N GLN A 770 11.83 -7.21 48.31
CA GLN A 770 11.79 -5.76 48.12
C GLN A 770 10.36 -5.20 48.11
N VAL A 771 9.38 -5.93 47.56
CA VAL A 771 7.95 -5.55 47.64
C VAL A 771 7.47 -5.58 49.10
N LEU A 772 7.77 -6.67 49.83
CA LEU A 772 7.47 -6.82 51.26
C LEU A 772 8.12 -5.72 52.12
N ALA A 773 9.37 -5.36 51.84
CA ALA A 773 10.09 -4.35 52.61
C ALA A 773 9.54 -2.92 52.45
N VAL A 774 8.84 -2.64 51.34
CA VAL A 774 8.27 -1.31 51.05
C VAL A 774 6.78 -1.23 51.40
N GLY A 775 5.98 -2.22 50.99
CA GLY A 775 4.52 -2.21 51.14
C GLY A 775 3.97 -3.22 52.17
N GLY A 776 4.83 -3.95 52.88
CA GLY A 776 4.40 -5.05 53.74
C GLY A 776 3.75 -6.18 52.94
N PHE A 777 2.95 -7.00 53.63
CA PHE A 777 2.15 -8.05 52.99
C PHE A 777 1.13 -7.46 52.00
N ASP A 778 0.48 -6.35 52.35
CA ASP A 778 -0.53 -5.68 51.51
C ASP A 778 0.04 -5.21 50.16
N GLY A 779 1.30 -4.74 50.13
CA GLY A 779 2.00 -4.41 48.89
C GLY A 779 2.29 -5.61 47.97
N VAL A 780 2.37 -6.84 48.52
CA VAL A 780 2.44 -8.06 47.69
C VAL A 780 1.07 -8.39 47.09
N ILE A 781 -0.02 -8.07 47.78
CA ILE A 781 -1.39 -8.21 47.26
C ILE A 781 -1.62 -7.22 46.12
N GLU A 782 -1.14 -5.98 46.27
CA GLU A 782 -1.09 -5.00 45.18
C GLU A 782 -0.24 -5.52 44.00
N PHE A 783 0.97 -6.03 44.25
CA PHE A 783 1.85 -6.56 43.21
C PHE A 783 1.17 -7.64 42.38
N ALA A 784 0.60 -8.61 43.08
CA ALA A 784 -0.04 -9.76 42.46
C ALA A 784 -1.38 -9.41 41.78
N SER A 785 -1.90 -8.20 41.98
CA SER A 785 -3.04 -7.70 41.20
C SER A 785 -2.65 -7.19 39.80
N ILE A 786 -1.37 -6.87 39.55
CA ILE A 786 -0.87 -6.09 38.39
C ILE A 786 -0.01 -6.91 37.40
N VAL A 787 0.62 -8.00 37.83
CA VAL A 787 1.44 -8.86 36.95
C VAL A 787 0.61 -9.79 36.06
N ALA A 788 1.16 -10.19 34.92
CA ALA A 788 0.51 -11.13 33.99
C ALA A 788 0.29 -12.51 34.63
N ASP A 789 1.34 -13.08 35.25
CA ASP A 789 1.35 -14.40 35.87
C ASP A 789 1.43 -14.31 37.41
N SER A 790 0.39 -13.78 38.06
CA SER A 790 0.38 -13.53 39.52
C SER A 790 0.49 -14.77 40.40
N GLN A 791 0.34 -15.96 39.82
CA GLN A 791 0.66 -17.23 40.46
C GLN A 791 2.13 -17.29 40.91
N TYR A 792 3.08 -16.84 40.09
CA TYR A 792 4.52 -16.88 40.43
C TYR A 792 4.90 -15.93 41.58
N VAL A 793 4.08 -14.89 41.83
CA VAL A 793 4.23 -14.01 43.00
C VAL A 793 3.77 -14.74 44.28
N GLY A 794 2.71 -15.54 44.19
CA GLY A 794 2.29 -16.45 45.25
C GLY A 794 3.29 -17.58 45.51
N ASP A 795 3.87 -18.17 44.45
CA ASP A 795 4.92 -19.19 44.56
C ASP A 795 6.15 -18.63 45.29
N ALA A 796 6.68 -17.48 44.85
CA ALA A 796 7.88 -16.88 45.43
C ALA A 796 7.66 -16.42 46.88
N LEU A 797 6.47 -15.92 47.25
CA LEU A 797 6.14 -15.57 48.64
C LEU A 797 6.06 -16.81 49.56
N ALA A 798 5.62 -17.96 49.05
CA ALA A 798 5.51 -19.19 49.82
C ALA A 798 6.84 -19.92 50.03
N ASP A 799 7.85 -19.62 49.20
CA ASP A 799 9.19 -20.20 49.31
C ASP A 799 10.11 -19.47 50.30
N LEU A 800 9.81 -18.22 50.68
CA LEU A 800 10.58 -17.46 51.68
C LEU A 800 10.54 -18.15 53.06
N ASP A 801 11.71 -18.49 53.61
CA ASP A 801 11.83 -19.17 54.89
C ASP A 801 11.95 -18.19 56.08
N GLY A 802 11.36 -18.55 57.22
CA GLY A 802 11.43 -17.78 58.47
C GLY A 802 10.25 -16.84 58.75
N LEU A 803 9.33 -16.66 57.78
CA LEU A 803 8.09 -15.89 57.94
C LEU A 803 6.88 -16.74 57.54
N SER A 804 5.80 -16.66 58.32
CA SER A 804 4.50 -17.25 57.98
C SER A 804 3.49 -16.12 57.79
N PHE A 805 2.83 -16.12 56.63
CA PHE A 805 1.74 -15.21 56.28
C PHE A 805 0.41 -15.96 56.16
N ASP A 806 0.36 -17.23 56.59
CA ASP A 806 -0.76 -18.14 56.32
C ASP A 806 -2.08 -17.60 56.89
N SER A 807 -2.05 -17.02 58.10
CA SER A 807 -3.19 -16.33 58.75
C SER A 807 -3.44 -14.89 58.27
N SER A 808 -2.58 -14.34 57.41
CA SER A 808 -2.78 -13.04 56.75
C SER A 808 -3.43 -13.22 55.36
N VAL A 809 -3.08 -14.32 54.66
CA VAL A 809 -3.73 -14.73 53.42
C VAL A 809 -5.14 -15.29 53.70
N LEU A 810 -5.27 -16.11 54.74
CA LEU A 810 -6.47 -16.89 55.05
C LEU A 810 -7.02 -16.53 56.45
N PRO A 811 -8.34 -16.26 56.63
CA PRO A 811 -9.40 -16.23 55.62
C PRO A 811 -9.45 -14.95 54.77
N HIS A 812 -8.76 -13.88 55.17
CA HIS A 812 -9.24 -12.53 54.89
C HIS A 812 -9.20 -12.07 53.42
N LEU A 813 -8.33 -12.62 52.56
CA LEU A 813 -8.26 -12.22 51.15
C LEU A 813 -9.17 -13.03 50.22
N ILE A 814 -9.86 -14.04 50.76
CA ILE A 814 -10.57 -15.06 49.99
C ILE A 814 -11.91 -14.53 49.44
N GLU A 815 -12.52 -13.56 50.13
CA GLU A 815 -13.73 -12.86 49.69
C GLU A 815 -13.43 -11.59 48.85
N SER A 816 -12.18 -11.29 48.53
CA SER A 816 -11.81 -10.11 47.73
C SER A 816 -12.52 -10.10 46.36
N ASP A 817 -12.94 -8.93 45.88
CA ASP A 817 -13.59 -8.80 44.56
C ASP A 817 -12.62 -8.95 43.37
N SER A 818 -11.30 -8.90 43.59
CA SER A 818 -10.28 -8.84 42.52
C SER A 818 -9.83 -10.21 42.00
N SER A 819 -9.93 -10.43 40.69
CA SER A 819 -9.60 -11.70 40.04
C SER A 819 -8.11 -12.08 40.08
N ASN A 820 -7.20 -11.10 39.98
CA ASN A 820 -5.76 -11.35 40.03
C ASN A 820 -5.28 -11.63 41.47
N ILE A 821 -5.96 -11.09 42.49
CA ILE A 821 -5.76 -11.47 43.91
C ILE A 821 -6.21 -12.92 44.12
N LYS A 822 -7.32 -13.38 43.53
CA LYS A 822 -7.73 -14.80 43.60
C LYS A 822 -6.71 -15.76 42.98
N LYS A 823 -6.12 -15.39 41.84
CA LYS A 823 -4.98 -16.15 41.24
C LYS A 823 -3.76 -16.19 42.16
N PHE A 824 -3.45 -15.09 42.85
CA PHE A 824 -2.36 -15.02 43.82
C PHE A 824 -2.59 -15.93 45.04
N VAL A 825 -3.78 -15.85 45.65
CA VAL A 825 -4.17 -16.71 46.78
C VAL A 825 -4.12 -18.18 46.37
N ALA A 826 -4.61 -18.50 45.16
CA ALA A 826 -4.49 -19.85 44.58
C ALA A 826 -3.04 -20.30 44.42
N GLY A 827 -2.15 -19.45 43.86
CA GLY A 827 -0.72 -19.76 43.71
C GLY A 827 0.00 -19.98 45.05
N TYR A 828 -0.23 -19.10 46.03
CA TYR A 828 0.32 -19.22 47.38
C TYR A 828 -0.12 -20.53 48.06
N ALA A 829 -1.43 -20.81 48.05
CA ALA A 829 -2.00 -22.02 48.63
C ALA A 829 -1.50 -23.29 47.92
N TRP A 830 -1.36 -23.25 46.59
CA TRP A 830 -0.83 -24.35 45.79
C TRP A 830 0.65 -24.64 46.11
N ARG A 831 1.49 -23.60 46.22
CA ARG A 831 2.91 -23.74 46.58
C ARG A 831 3.09 -24.24 48.01
N LYS A 832 2.32 -23.72 48.98
CA LYS A 832 2.28 -24.23 50.36
C LYS A 832 1.89 -25.71 50.42
N ARG A 833 0.81 -26.09 49.72
CA ARG A 833 0.38 -27.49 49.57
C ARG A 833 1.41 -28.36 48.86
N TRP A 834 2.28 -27.81 48.00
CA TRP A 834 3.39 -28.54 47.39
C TRP A 834 4.59 -28.72 48.34
N LYS A 835 4.96 -27.69 49.11
CA LYS A 835 6.06 -27.71 50.08
C LYS A 835 5.73 -28.50 51.36
N TYR A 836 4.43 -28.63 51.72
CA TYR A 836 3.96 -29.21 52.99
C TYR A 836 2.76 -30.19 52.92
N GLY A 837 2.19 -30.47 51.74
CA GLY A 837 1.09 -31.43 51.58
C GLY A 837 -0.31 -30.91 51.99
N TRP A 838 -1.32 -31.78 51.96
CA TRP A 838 -2.69 -31.47 52.44
C TRP A 838 -2.75 -31.23 53.96
N GLU A 839 -1.77 -31.72 54.72
CA GLU A 839 -1.62 -31.42 56.15
C GLU A 839 -1.56 -29.92 56.43
N TRP A 840 -1.04 -29.10 55.50
CA TRP A 840 -1.10 -27.64 55.63
C TRP A 840 -2.53 -27.09 55.64
N PHE A 841 -3.45 -27.65 54.83
CA PHE A 841 -4.86 -27.24 54.85
C PHE A 841 -5.57 -27.73 56.11
N ASP A 842 -5.46 -29.03 56.40
CA ASP A 842 -6.20 -29.69 57.49
C ASP A 842 -5.72 -29.28 58.90
N ASN A 843 -4.58 -28.58 59.02
CA ASN A 843 -4.10 -27.95 60.26
C ASN A 843 -4.63 -26.52 60.50
N ASN A 844 -5.46 -25.94 59.62
CA ASN A 844 -6.10 -24.64 59.86
C ASN A 844 -7.35 -24.76 60.75
N ASP A 845 -7.57 -23.76 61.59
CA ASP A 845 -8.80 -23.65 62.39
C ASP A 845 -9.89 -22.92 61.61
N PHE A 846 -10.91 -23.67 61.18
CA PHE A 846 -12.08 -23.17 60.46
C PHE A 846 -13.25 -22.78 61.39
N SER A 847 -13.11 -22.93 62.72
CA SER A 847 -14.23 -22.81 63.67
C SER A 847 -14.85 -21.40 63.79
N GLY A 848 -14.20 -20.37 63.23
CA GLY A 848 -14.67 -18.99 63.19
C GLY A 848 -14.90 -18.38 61.80
N TRP A 849 -14.89 -19.19 60.73
CA TRP A 849 -15.03 -18.70 59.35
C TRP A 849 -16.50 -18.60 58.91
N SER A 850 -16.82 -17.71 57.96
CA SER A 850 -18.15 -17.71 57.33
C SER A 850 -18.29 -18.85 56.31
N PRO A 851 -19.52 -19.31 56.02
CA PRO A 851 -19.77 -20.20 54.89
C PRO A 851 -19.27 -19.62 53.56
N GLU A 852 -19.43 -18.32 53.33
CA GLU A 852 -18.96 -17.62 52.13
C GLU A 852 -17.42 -17.68 51.98
N GLN A 853 -16.66 -17.57 53.07
CA GLN A 853 -15.20 -17.66 53.09
C GLN A 853 -14.70 -19.06 52.79
N ILE A 854 -15.25 -20.08 53.46
CA ILE A 854 -14.88 -21.48 53.22
C ILE A 854 -15.24 -21.87 51.78
N ALA A 855 -16.41 -21.45 51.29
CA ALA A 855 -16.85 -21.66 49.90
C ALA A 855 -15.90 -21.03 48.89
N SER A 856 -15.48 -19.78 49.10
CA SER A 856 -14.58 -19.07 48.17
C SER A 856 -13.13 -19.58 48.23
N LEU A 857 -12.66 -20.18 49.34
CA LEU A 857 -11.34 -20.84 49.36
C LEU A 857 -11.33 -22.10 48.50
N LEU A 858 -12.40 -22.88 48.61
CA LEU A 858 -12.61 -24.10 47.84
C LEU A 858 -12.95 -23.81 46.36
N CYS A 859 -13.18 -22.54 45.99
CA CYS A 859 -13.15 -22.05 44.59
C CYS A 859 -11.74 -21.76 44.04
N MET A 860 -10.70 -21.65 44.89
CA MET A 860 -9.33 -21.28 44.49
C MET A 860 -8.35 -22.45 44.53
N LEU A 861 -8.59 -23.40 45.44
CA LEU A 861 -8.01 -24.73 45.41
C LEU A 861 -8.57 -25.53 44.20
N PRO A 862 -7.94 -26.66 43.79
CA PRO A 862 -8.49 -27.49 42.72
C PRO A 862 -9.93 -27.91 43.05
N PHE A 863 -10.82 -27.77 42.07
CA PHE A 863 -12.27 -28.04 42.23
C PHE A 863 -12.56 -29.56 42.12
N ASP A 864 -11.84 -30.34 42.95
CA ASP A 864 -11.78 -31.81 42.93
C ASP A 864 -12.56 -32.47 44.10
N GLU A 865 -12.54 -33.80 44.16
CA GLU A 865 -13.29 -34.57 45.16
C GLU A 865 -12.76 -34.39 46.60
N GLU A 866 -11.45 -34.19 46.80
CA GLU A 866 -10.88 -33.89 48.12
C GLU A 866 -11.30 -32.47 48.59
N ALA A 867 -11.49 -31.54 47.66
CA ALA A 867 -12.09 -30.24 47.93
C ALA A 867 -13.61 -30.33 48.19
N TRP A 868 -14.38 -31.10 47.42
CA TRP A 868 -15.83 -31.25 47.64
C TRP A 868 -16.17 -32.02 48.93
N ALA A 869 -15.38 -33.04 49.28
CA ALA A 869 -15.50 -33.71 50.57
C ALA A 869 -15.29 -32.72 51.73
N ARG A 870 -14.45 -31.70 51.54
CA ARG A 870 -14.26 -30.58 52.48
C ARG A 870 -15.36 -29.51 52.36
N VAL A 871 -16.00 -29.31 51.20
CA VAL A 871 -17.24 -28.53 51.07
C VAL A 871 -18.35 -29.15 51.93
N GLU A 872 -18.70 -30.43 51.72
CA GLU A 872 -19.81 -31.05 52.46
C GLU A 872 -19.52 -31.16 53.97
N LYS A 873 -18.26 -31.49 54.34
CA LYS A 873 -17.83 -31.56 55.74
C LYS A 873 -17.85 -30.20 56.47
N ASN A 874 -17.64 -29.08 55.76
CA ASN A 874 -17.44 -27.77 56.38
C ASN A 874 -18.57 -26.74 56.12
N LEU A 875 -19.50 -26.97 55.18
CA LEU A 875 -20.50 -25.94 54.76
C LEU A 875 -21.98 -26.28 54.97
N GLY A 876 -22.38 -27.55 54.84
CA GLY A 876 -23.77 -27.99 55.04
C GLY A 876 -24.81 -27.17 54.26
N ASP A 877 -25.83 -26.68 54.97
CA ASP A 877 -27.03 -26.03 54.39
C ASP A 877 -26.74 -24.73 53.61
N ASN A 878 -25.64 -24.02 53.90
CA ASN A 878 -25.30 -22.71 53.30
C ASN A 878 -24.64 -22.80 51.91
N SER A 879 -24.77 -23.94 51.23
CA SER A 879 -24.32 -24.12 49.84
C SER A 879 -24.88 -23.07 48.85
N GLY A 880 -25.99 -22.40 49.18
CA GLY A 880 -26.66 -21.40 48.35
C GLY A 880 -25.83 -20.16 47.99
N GLN A 881 -24.94 -19.67 48.87
CA GLN A 881 -24.12 -18.48 48.57
C GLN A 881 -23.08 -18.72 47.46
N TYR A 882 -22.50 -19.93 47.41
CA TYR A 882 -21.62 -20.36 46.32
C TYR A 882 -22.29 -20.11 44.94
N TRP A 883 -23.61 -20.32 44.83
CA TRP A 883 -24.34 -20.22 43.55
C TRP A 883 -24.85 -18.83 43.16
N LYS A 884 -24.81 -17.82 44.05
CA LYS A 884 -25.06 -16.42 43.65
C LYS A 884 -23.79 -15.72 43.15
N SER A 885 -22.61 -16.18 43.57
CA SER A 885 -21.37 -15.40 43.48
C SER A 885 -20.16 -16.17 42.94
N THR A 886 -20.22 -17.49 42.72
CA THR A 886 -19.14 -18.22 42.04
C THR A 886 -18.93 -17.65 40.63
N PRO A 887 -17.68 -17.43 40.18
CA PRO A 887 -17.39 -17.13 38.78
C PRO A 887 -17.82 -18.22 37.80
N ALA A 888 -18.26 -19.38 38.31
CA ALA A 888 -18.73 -20.53 37.54
C ALA A 888 -17.72 -20.94 36.46
N ASN A 889 -16.45 -21.14 36.86
CA ASN A 889 -15.46 -21.77 35.97
C ASN A 889 -15.76 -23.27 35.82
N ILE A 890 -16.75 -23.51 34.97
CA ILE A 890 -17.45 -24.75 34.63
C ILE A 890 -16.52 -25.94 34.30
N TYR A 891 -15.24 -25.68 33.95
CA TYR A 891 -14.30 -26.68 33.42
C TYR A 891 -13.49 -27.47 34.46
N GLN A 892 -13.28 -26.96 35.69
CA GLN A 892 -12.43 -27.65 36.68
C GLN A 892 -13.17 -28.78 37.42
N ALA A 893 -14.46 -28.95 37.15
CA ALA A 893 -15.46 -29.56 38.03
C ALA A 893 -15.58 -31.09 37.98
N GLY A 894 -14.55 -31.80 37.53
CA GLY A 894 -14.60 -33.24 37.29
C GLY A 894 -15.81 -33.64 36.42
N GLU A 895 -16.86 -34.15 37.07
CA GLU A 895 -18.06 -34.72 36.42
C GLU A 895 -19.39 -33.97 36.75
N LYS A 896 -19.39 -32.72 37.26
CA LYS A 896 -20.61 -32.04 37.79
C LYS A 896 -20.73 -30.54 37.44
N THR A 897 -21.87 -30.07 36.89
CA THR A 897 -21.97 -28.64 36.41
C THR A 897 -23.33 -27.88 36.47
N ASP A 898 -24.51 -28.49 36.24
CA ASP A 898 -25.79 -27.79 35.89
C ASP A 898 -26.45 -26.88 36.98
N PHE A 899 -25.70 -26.48 38.00
CA PHE A 899 -26.18 -26.06 39.32
C PHE A 899 -26.36 -24.52 39.48
N ALA A 900 -26.07 -23.71 38.44
CA ALA A 900 -25.78 -22.27 38.59
C ALA A 900 -26.90 -21.25 38.21
N VAL A 901 -26.97 -20.81 36.94
CA VAL A 901 -27.50 -19.48 36.45
C VAL A 901 -28.90 -19.02 36.93
N ARG A 902 -29.76 -19.90 37.43
CA ARG A 902 -31.20 -19.63 37.69
C ARG A 902 -31.43 -18.82 38.99
N LYS A 903 -30.92 -17.58 39.07
CA LYS A 903 -30.83 -16.75 40.32
C LYS A 903 -31.01 -15.22 40.16
N LEU A 904 -31.06 -14.69 38.93
CA LEU A 904 -30.41 -13.40 38.60
C LEU A 904 -31.28 -12.22 38.14
N LEU A 905 -32.45 -12.42 37.51
CA LEU A 905 -33.29 -11.32 36.98
C LEU A 905 -34.44 -10.93 37.91
N GLU A 906 -34.38 -11.35 39.17
CA GLU A 906 -35.47 -11.27 40.16
C GLU A 906 -35.45 -9.91 40.93
N TYR A 907 -34.95 -8.83 40.31
CA TYR A 907 -34.61 -7.52 40.95
C TYR A 907 -34.71 -6.33 39.95
N GLY A 908 -34.81 -5.07 40.41
CA GLY A 908 -34.85 -3.87 39.53
C GLY A 908 -34.80 -2.49 40.21
N ARG A 909 -34.64 -1.40 39.43
CA ARG A 909 -34.67 0.05 39.82
C ARG A 909 -35.03 0.94 38.62
N SER A 910 -35.26 2.26 38.84
CA SER A 910 -35.54 3.23 37.75
C SER A 910 -34.96 4.65 37.94
N ASP A 911 -35.63 5.59 38.61
CA ASP A 911 -35.70 7.02 38.21
C ASP A 911 -35.15 8.09 39.19
N VAL A 912 -34.53 9.16 38.66
CA VAL A 912 -33.86 10.28 39.37
C VAL A 912 -33.74 11.51 38.42
N ALA A 913 -34.56 12.56 38.56
CA ALA A 913 -34.68 13.60 37.51
C ALA A 913 -34.88 15.06 37.99
N LEU A 914 -35.87 15.78 37.42
CA LEU A 914 -35.82 17.21 37.06
C LEU A 914 -36.71 18.07 37.98
N GLU A 915 -36.14 18.80 38.95
CA GLU A 915 -36.92 19.68 39.85
C GLU A 915 -36.13 20.83 40.55
N ALA A 916 -34.94 21.22 40.09
CA ALA A 916 -34.17 22.32 40.73
C ALA A 916 -34.43 23.73 40.12
N PHE A 917 -35.11 23.79 38.97
CA PHE A 917 -34.77 24.78 37.95
C PHE A 917 -35.19 26.28 38.24
N SER A 918 -36.45 26.75 38.08
CA SER A 918 -36.79 28.22 37.95
C SER A 918 -36.47 29.18 39.11
N ARG A 919 -35.79 28.75 40.17
CA ARG A 919 -35.67 29.42 41.47
C ARG A 919 -34.75 30.66 41.48
N ASP A 920 -33.89 30.78 40.47
CA ASP A 920 -32.52 31.25 40.71
C ASP A 920 -31.97 32.44 39.83
N VAL A 921 -32.48 32.84 38.63
CA VAL A 921 -31.84 33.89 37.75
C VAL A 921 -31.83 35.23 38.46
N TYR A 922 -32.96 35.54 39.09
CA TYR A 922 -33.15 36.75 39.87
C TYR A 922 -32.55 36.61 41.29
N GLY A 923 -31.90 35.48 41.61
CA GLY A 923 -31.41 35.08 42.94
C GLY A 923 -29.90 34.80 43.07
N LYS A 924 -29.19 34.46 41.98
CA LYS A 924 -27.73 34.20 41.90
C LYS A 924 -27.18 32.90 42.51
N ASN A 925 -28.05 31.97 42.88
CA ASN A 925 -27.80 30.61 42.42
C ASN A 925 -28.18 30.58 40.90
N GLU A 926 -27.88 29.53 40.17
CA GLU A 926 -27.22 29.64 38.85
C GLU A 926 -27.81 30.61 37.77
N LEU A 927 -29.09 30.64 37.37
CA LEU A 927 -30.19 29.70 37.51
C LEU A 927 -29.92 28.35 36.86
N ASP A 928 -30.68 27.38 37.33
CA ASP A 928 -30.88 26.12 36.67
C ASP A 928 -32.08 26.31 35.69
N PRO A 929 -31.91 26.41 34.35
CA PRO A 929 -32.90 26.89 33.33
C PRO A 929 -34.36 26.34 33.28
N ASN A 930 -34.55 25.03 33.22
CA ASN A 930 -35.68 24.32 32.60
C ASN A 930 -37.10 24.57 33.17
N LEU A 931 -37.32 24.75 34.48
CA LEU A 931 -38.67 25.07 35.02
C LEU A 931 -39.11 26.51 34.64
N ALA A 932 -38.14 27.44 34.53
CA ALA A 932 -38.40 28.76 33.95
C ALA A 932 -38.58 28.65 32.43
N CYS A 933 -38.36 27.44 31.91
CA CYS A 933 -38.44 26.99 30.54
C CYS A 933 -39.60 25.98 30.24
N ASP A 934 -40.53 25.82 31.20
CA ASP A 934 -41.88 25.23 31.04
C ASP A 934 -43.00 26.24 31.39
N THR A 935 -43.13 27.33 30.60
CA THR A 935 -43.87 28.58 30.98
C THR A 935 -44.08 29.62 29.84
N LEU A 936 -43.08 30.38 29.33
CA LEU A 936 -43.21 31.20 28.10
C LEU A 936 -43.73 30.41 26.86
N LEU A 937 -43.45 29.10 26.71
CA LEU A 937 -44.07 28.20 25.74
C LEU A 937 -45.58 28.01 25.98
N LEU A 938 -45.99 27.90 27.24
CA LEU A 938 -47.41 27.91 27.65
C LEU A 938 -48.07 29.30 27.49
N PHE A 939 -47.28 30.34 27.18
CA PHE A 939 -47.72 31.72 26.97
C PHE A 939 -47.82 32.06 25.47
N GLY A 940 -46.78 31.77 24.67
CA GLY A 940 -46.79 31.98 23.21
C GLY A 940 -47.75 31.03 22.47
N GLY A 941 -47.95 29.81 22.99
CA GLY A 941 -48.94 28.85 22.46
C GLY A 941 -50.41 29.22 22.70
N ARG A 942 -50.72 30.46 23.09
CA ARG A 942 -52.09 30.97 23.26
C ARG A 942 -52.26 32.28 22.50
N GLY A 943 -53.15 32.27 21.49
CA GLY A 943 -53.50 33.46 20.70
C GLY A 943 -53.89 34.67 21.57
N SER A 944 -53.57 35.87 21.11
CA SER A 944 -53.42 37.04 21.99
C SER A 944 -54.73 37.66 22.49
N GLU A 945 -55.06 37.41 23.76
CA GLU A 945 -55.92 38.32 24.56
C GLU A 945 -55.10 39.37 25.33
N SER A 946 -53.82 39.07 25.64
CA SER A 946 -52.96 39.92 26.47
C SER A 946 -52.36 41.10 25.69
N LYS A 947 -53.14 42.18 25.54
CA LYS A 947 -52.70 43.49 24.98
C LYS A 947 -51.76 44.27 25.94
N ARG A 948 -50.76 43.61 26.53
CA ARG A 948 -49.98 44.12 27.68
C ARG A 948 -48.48 43.93 27.62
N VAL A 949 -47.92 43.30 26.57
CA VAL A 949 -46.47 43.21 26.38
C VAL A 949 -46.11 44.00 25.13
N ASP A 950 -45.22 44.97 25.27
CA ASP A 950 -44.74 45.82 24.19
C ASP A 950 -43.77 45.03 23.28
N GLY A 951 -43.79 45.26 21.96
CA GLY A 951 -42.79 44.69 21.06
C GLY A 951 -41.37 45.08 21.47
N PHE A 952 -41.18 46.30 22.01
CA PHE A 952 -39.91 46.72 22.59
C PHE A 952 -39.57 45.95 23.88
N GLN A 953 -40.54 45.65 24.75
CA GLN A 953 -40.31 44.84 25.95
C GLN A 953 -40.06 43.37 25.63
N ILE A 954 -40.67 42.83 24.58
CA ILE A 954 -40.37 41.49 24.09
C ILE A 954 -38.93 41.49 23.56
N VAL A 955 -38.54 42.46 22.73
CA VAL A 955 -37.15 42.62 22.27
C VAL A 955 -36.15 42.87 23.41
N GLU A 956 -36.50 43.59 24.48
CA GLU A 956 -35.61 43.81 25.64
C GLU A 956 -35.59 42.65 26.64
N ILE A 957 -36.68 41.89 26.82
CA ILE A 957 -36.64 40.61 27.55
C ILE A 957 -35.82 39.62 26.72
N ILE A 958 -36.06 39.50 25.41
CA ILE A 958 -35.24 38.73 24.49
C ILE A 958 -33.76 39.14 24.62
N LYS A 959 -33.40 40.42 24.53
CA LYS A 959 -32.02 40.89 24.77
C LYS A 959 -31.51 40.57 26.17
N SER A 960 -32.36 40.66 27.20
CA SER A 960 -31.96 40.31 28.56
C SER A 960 -31.76 38.82 28.74
N LEU A 961 -32.45 37.95 28.00
CA LEU A 961 -32.29 36.50 28.01
C LEU A 961 -31.10 36.09 27.09
N GLN A 962 -30.93 36.74 25.94
CA GLN A 962 -29.72 36.68 25.08
C GLN A 962 -28.44 37.07 25.84
N ASN A 963 -28.55 37.96 26.84
CA ASN A 963 -27.45 38.44 27.66
C ASN A 963 -27.37 37.76 29.05
N ASN A 964 -28.14 36.68 29.29
CA ASN A 964 -28.22 36.01 30.58
C ASN A 964 -28.12 34.48 30.40
N PRO A 965 -27.00 33.86 30.80
CA PRO A 965 -26.63 32.52 30.34
C PRO A 965 -27.46 31.37 30.94
N SER A 966 -28.24 31.62 31.99
CA SER A 966 -28.94 30.59 32.74
C SER A 966 -30.43 30.50 32.39
N ILE A 967 -30.76 30.50 31.09
CA ILE A 967 -32.12 30.32 30.55
C ILE A 967 -32.09 29.23 29.46
N ASP A 968 -33.08 28.34 29.46
CA ASP A 968 -33.19 27.29 28.43
C ASP A 968 -33.58 27.92 27.09
N GLN A 969 -32.94 27.39 26.06
CA GLN A 969 -32.92 27.99 24.74
C GLN A 969 -34.21 27.69 23.97
N ASP A 970 -34.84 26.51 24.13
CA ASP A 970 -36.07 26.09 23.42
C ASP A 970 -37.27 27.02 23.63
N LYS A 971 -37.17 27.79 24.71
CA LYS A 971 -38.08 28.87 25.11
C LYS A 971 -37.79 30.22 24.48
N LEU A 972 -36.54 30.67 24.59
CA LEU A 972 -36.09 31.93 24.00
C LEU A 972 -36.22 31.87 22.47
N PHE A 973 -35.89 30.70 21.92
CA PHE A 973 -36.14 30.23 20.56
C PHE A 973 -37.57 30.52 20.07
N ARG A 974 -38.56 29.84 20.65
CA ARG A 974 -39.96 29.91 20.22
C ARG A 974 -40.61 31.27 20.54
N VAL A 975 -39.96 32.08 21.37
CA VAL A 975 -40.28 33.50 21.55
C VAL A 975 -39.73 34.34 20.38
N GLU A 976 -38.43 34.27 20.03
CA GLU A 976 -37.89 35.04 18.89
C GLU A 976 -38.50 34.64 17.53
N TRP A 977 -38.68 33.34 17.30
CA TRP A 977 -39.28 32.80 16.07
C TRP A 977 -40.66 33.43 15.77
N MET A 978 -41.41 33.74 16.83
CA MET A 978 -42.74 34.35 16.75
C MET A 978 -42.73 35.86 16.41
N TYR A 979 -41.57 36.52 16.43
CA TYR A 979 -41.42 37.97 16.19
C TYR A 979 -40.39 38.35 15.12
N LEU A 980 -39.91 37.37 14.33
CA LEU A 980 -38.83 37.51 13.34
C LEU A 980 -39.00 38.68 12.34
N THR A 981 -40.22 39.04 11.93
CA THR A 981 -40.46 40.14 10.97
C THR A 981 -40.17 41.55 11.52
N LEU A 982 -39.83 41.67 12.83
CA LEU A 982 -39.46 42.91 13.50
C LEU A 982 -37.95 43.02 13.78
N LEU A 983 -37.15 42.03 13.37
CA LEU A 983 -35.73 41.90 13.67
C LEU A 983 -34.92 42.01 12.37
N ASP A 984 -34.05 43.01 12.26
CA ASP A 984 -33.36 43.39 11.04
C ASP A 984 -32.03 44.10 11.34
N HIS A 985 -30.98 43.75 10.60
CA HIS A 985 -29.69 44.41 10.58
C HIS A 985 -29.80 45.92 10.26
N SER A 986 -30.70 46.34 9.36
CA SER A 986 -30.89 47.74 8.98
C SER A 986 -31.42 48.62 10.13
N ASN A 987 -32.09 48.00 11.10
CA ASN A 987 -32.66 48.65 12.29
C ASN A 987 -31.78 48.48 13.55
N ASN A 988 -30.56 47.96 13.41
CA ASN A 988 -29.61 47.74 14.50
C ASN A 988 -30.13 46.79 15.61
N ALA A 989 -31.04 45.87 15.24
CA ALA A 989 -31.65 44.87 16.12
C ALA A 989 -31.78 43.51 15.39
N PRO A 990 -30.65 42.83 15.09
CA PRO A 990 -30.69 41.50 14.47
C PRO A 990 -31.31 40.45 15.42
N PRO A 991 -31.82 39.32 14.89
CA PRO A 991 -32.44 38.26 15.67
C PRO A 991 -31.37 37.38 16.35
N ILE A 992 -30.75 37.90 17.41
CA ILE A 992 -29.50 37.35 17.96
C ILE A 992 -29.65 35.93 18.53
N THR A 993 -30.77 35.50 19.14
CA THR A 993 -30.88 34.06 19.49
C THR A 993 -31.16 33.25 18.25
N LEU A 994 -31.99 33.68 17.28
CA LEU A 994 -32.20 32.87 16.06
C LEU A 994 -30.91 32.75 15.23
N GLU A 995 -30.06 33.77 15.12
CA GLU A 995 -28.75 33.62 14.47
C GLU A 995 -27.77 32.80 15.32
N ARG A 996 -27.73 32.99 16.65
CA ARG A 996 -26.95 32.12 17.54
C ARG A 996 -27.45 30.68 17.55
N GLN A 997 -28.72 30.45 17.26
CA GLN A 997 -29.40 29.15 17.28
C GLN A 997 -29.33 28.49 15.91
N LEU A 998 -29.33 29.24 14.81
CA LEU A 998 -28.77 28.74 13.55
C LEU A 998 -27.27 28.40 13.69
N ALA A 999 -26.57 29.00 14.66
CA ALA A 999 -25.17 28.71 15.00
C ALA A 999 -24.96 27.72 16.17
N SER A 1000 -26.00 27.23 16.86
CA SER A 1000 -25.90 26.37 18.07
C SER A 1000 -26.92 25.22 18.13
N ASP A 1001 -28.06 25.34 17.45
CA ASP A 1001 -29.09 24.32 17.27
C ASP A 1001 -29.24 23.91 15.79
N PRO A 1002 -28.63 22.77 15.46
CA PRO A 1002 -28.78 22.09 14.19
C PRO A 1002 -30.22 21.73 13.80
N GLU A 1003 -31.10 21.40 14.76
CA GLU A 1003 -32.47 20.97 14.46
C GLU A 1003 -33.31 22.12 13.92
N PHE A 1004 -33.12 23.33 14.46
CA PHE A 1004 -33.71 24.54 13.90
C PHE A 1004 -33.24 24.82 12.46
N PHE A 1005 -31.92 24.83 12.21
CA PHE A 1005 -31.39 25.03 10.85
C PHE A 1005 -31.95 24.01 9.85
N CYS A 1006 -31.98 22.73 10.22
CA CYS A 1006 -32.53 21.66 9.38
C CYS A 1006 -34.04 21.83 9.14
N THR A 1007 -34.77 22.39 10.10
CA THR A 1007 -36.20 22.69 9.96
C THR A 1007 -36.47 23.84 8.99
N LEU A 1008 -35.59 24.87 8.97
CA LEU A 1008 -35.70 25.95 7.97
C LEU A 1008 -35.46 25.44 6.54
N ILE A 1009 -34.44 24.59 6.34
CA ILE A 1009 -34.14 24.03 5.02
C ILE A 1009 -35.35 23.22 4.48
N LYS A 1010 -35.98 22.38 5.31
CA LYS A 1010 -37.19 21.61 4.97
C LYS A 1010 -38.40 22.48 4.61
N ALA A 1011 -38.48 23.70 5.15
CA ALA A 1011 -39.57 24.63 4.87
C ALA A 1011 -39.38 25.42 3.56
N ILE A 1012 -38.16 25.46 3.00
CA ILE A 1012 -37.82 26.22 1.79
C ILE A 1012 -37.65 25.29 0.58
N TYR A 1013 -37.07 24.11 0.77
CA TYR A 1013 -36.67 23.19 -0.28
C TYR A 1013 -37.43 21.86 -0.17
N ALA A 1014 -37.75 21.27 -1.32
CA ALA A 1014 -38.30 19.92 -1.38
C ALA A 1014 -37.19 18.86 -1.16
N PRO A 1015 -37.52 17.68 -0.60
CA PRO A 1015 -36.58 16.58 -0.45
C PRO A 1015 -36.19 16.02 -1.81
N LYS A 1016 -34.91 15.64 -1.96
CA LYS A 1016 -34.30 15.24 -3.25
C LYS A 1016 -35.02 14.09 -3.97
N ASP A 1017 -35.60 13.16 -3.23
CA ASP A 1017 -36.19 11.91 -3.74
C ASP A 1017 -37.70 11.78 -3.42
N GLY A 1018 -38.38 12.87 -3.05
CA GLY A 1018 -39.80 12.86 -2.64
C GLY A 1018 -40.75 13.53 -3.64
N GLN A 1019 -41.99 13.04 -3.73
CA GLN A 1019 -43.09 13.74 -4.38
C GLN A 1019 -43.76 14.70 -3.39
N VAL A 1020 -44.10 15.91 -3.86
CA VAL A 1020 -44.83 16.92 -3.08
C VAL A 1020 -46.30 16.86 -3.50
N ASP A 1021 -47.13 16.15 -2.72
CA ASP A 1021 -48.51 15.82 -3.08
C ASP A 1021 -49.54 16.94 -2.83
N GLU A 1022 -49.20 18.01 -2.10
CA GLU A 1022 -50.12 19.11 -1.77
C GLU A 1022 -49.55 20.50 -2.12
N ASP A 1023 -50.44 21.40 -2.55
CA ASP A 1023 -50.14 22.79 -2.90
C ASP A 1023 -49.99 23.60 -1.58
N PRO A 1024 -48.82 24.19 -1.26
CA PRO A 1024 -48.53 24.67 0.10
C PRO A 1024 -49.48 25.77 0.55
N THR A 1025 -49.87 25.78 1.82
CA THR A 1025 -50.87 26.73 2.34
C THR A 1025 -50.31 28.16 2.42
N VAL A 1026 -51.18 29.13 2.73
CA VAL A 1026 -50.74 30.52 2.95
C VAL A 1026 -49.77 30.63 4.13
N ASP A 1027 -49.96 29.83 5.18
CA ASP A 1027 -49.09 29.84 6.36
C ASP A 1027 -47.74 29.15 6.06
N ASP A 1028 -47.73 28.06 5.29
CA ASP A 1028 -46.47 27.43 4.82
C ASP A 1028 -45.65 28.41 3.97
N ARG A 1029 -46.30 29.14 3.05
CA ARG A 1029 -45.66 30.16 2.22
C ARG A 1029 -45.09 31.31 3.06
N ASN A 1030 -45.78 31.71 4.14
CA ASN A 1030 -45.29 32.71 5.08
C ASN A 1030 -44.06 32.20 5.88
N ILE A 1031 -44.11 30.96 6.36
CA ILE A 1031 -43.01 30.30 7.07
C ILE A 1031 -41.78 30.19 6.15
N ALA A 1032 -41.95 29.68 4.92
CA ALA A 1032 -40.91 29.56 3.92
C ALA A 1032 -40.27 30.91 3.56
N THR A 1033 -41.09 31.97 3.42
CA THR A 1033 -40.60 33.33 3.11
C THR A 1033 -39.76 33.91 4.25
N ASN A 1034 -40.20 33.73 5.51
CA ASN A 1034 -39.47 34.18 6.69
C ASN A 1034 -38.16 33.38 6.88
N ALA A 1035 -38.22 32.06 6.70
CA ALA A 1035 -37.06 31.16 6.75
C ALA A 1035 -36.01 31.53 5.68
N TYR A 1036 -36.45 31.74 4.43
CA TYR A 1036 -35.57 32.14 3.34
C TYR A 1036 -34.88 33.48 3.60
N ARG A 1037 -35.62 34.49 4.09
CA ARG A 1037 -35.02 35.78 4.47
C ARG A 1037 -33.91 35.57 5.50
N LEU A 1038 -34.23 34.89 6.60
CA LEU A 1038 -33.30 34.64 7.70
C LEU A 1038 -32.03 33.93 7.22
N LEU A 1039 -32.14 32.88 6.39
CA LEU A 1039 -30.97 32.20 5.82
C LEU A 1039 -30.20 33.07 4.80
N SER A 1040 -30.87 33.92 4.02
CA SER A 1040 -30.22 34.78 3.01
C SER A 1040 -29.46 35.97 3.61
N GLU A 1041 -29.79 36.36 4.83
CA GLU A 1041 -29.16 37.47 5.57
C GLU A 1041 -28.15 36.97 6.63
N TRP A 1042 -28.16 35.67 6.95
CA TRP A 1042 -27.33 35.03 7.99
C TRP A 1042 -25.82 35.16 7.71
N ARG A 1043 -25.08 35.67 8.71
CA ARG A 1043 -23.61 35.87 8.62
C ARG A 1043 -22.82 35.27 9.79
N LEU A 1044 -23.51 34.89 10.87
CA LEU A 1044 -22.87 34.38 12.07
C LEU A 1044 -22.46 32.91 11.89
N VAL A 1045 -21.18 32.67 11.59
CA VAL A 1045 -20.63 31.32 11.47
C VAL A 1045 -20.81 30.55 12.79
N PRO A 1046 -21.31 29.29 12.78
CA PRO A 1046 -21.41 28.42 13.95
C PRO A 1046 -20.14 28.39 14.80
N GLY A 1047 -20.28 28.23 16.11
CA GLY A 1047 -19.16 28.29 17.05
C GLY A 1047 -18.54 29.69 17.27
N THR A 1048 -18.97 30.73 16.55
CA THR A 1048 -18.56 32.11 16.87
C THR A 1048 -19.21 32.55 18.18
N THR A 1049 -18.38 32.77 19.21
CA THR A 1049 -18.82 33.19 20.55
C THR A 1049 -19.17 34.68 20.61
N VAL A 1050 -19.80 35.10 21.71
CA VAL A 1050 -20.30 36.47 21.91
C VAL A 1050 -19.20 37.54 21.77
N ASP A 1051 -17.95 37.22 22.16
CA ASP A 1051 -16.79 38.12 22.06
C ASP A 1051 -16.12 38.12 20.66
N SER A 1052 -16.81 37.59 19.64
CA SER A 1052 -16.29 37.39 18.28
C SER A 1052 -15.07 36.45 18.19
N GLN A 1053 -14.79 35.66 19.23
CA GLN A 1053 -13.80 34.59 19.21
C GLN A 1053 -14.46 33.31 18.67
N PHE A 1054 -13.76 32.57 17.81
CA PHE A 1054 -14.29 31.36 17.18
C PHE A 1054 -13.91 30.11 17.99
N ASP A 1055 -14.91 29.39 18.52
CA ASP A 1055 -14.72 28.06 19.09
C ASP A 1055 -14.89 26.99 18.00
N ALA A 1056 -13.77 26.34 17.69
CA ALA A 1056 -13.69 25.21 16.79
C ALA A 1056 -14.53 24.00 17.25
N THR A 1057 -14.73 23.84 18.56
CA THR A 1057 -15.42 22.68 19.16
C THR A 1057 -16.92 22.77 18.89
N ALA A 1058 -17.56 23.87 19.30
CA ALA A 1058 -18.96 24.14 19.04
C ALA A 1058 -19.32 24.11 17.54
N PHE A 1059 -18.45 24.64 16.66
CA PHE A 1059 -18.62 24.55 15.21
C PHE A 1059 -18.72 23.10 14.70
N VAL A 1060 -17.83 22.22 15.17
CA VAL A 1060 -17.79 20.80 14.76
C VAL A 1060 -18.97 20.00 15.34
N GLU A 1061 -19.39 20.28 16.58
CA GLU A 1061 -20.55 19.61 17.19
C GLU A 1061 -21.88 20.02 16.55
N TRP A 1062 -22.02 21.31 16.22
CA TRP A 1062 -23.15 21.81 15.44
C TRP A 1062 -23.27 21.06 14.10
N LEU A 1063 -22.17 21.04 13.33
CA LEU A 1063 -22.17 20.47 11.99
C LEU A 1063 -22.49 18.97 11.96
N LYS A 1064 -21.97 18.19 12.92
CA LYS A 1064 -22.26 16.75 13.03
C LYS A 1064 -23.74 16.42 13.17
N LYS A 1065 -24.52 17.22 13.91
CA LYS A 1065 -25.96 17.01 14.03
C LYS A 1065 -26.68 17.40 12.73
N VAL A 1066 -26.29 18.52 12.09
CA VAL A 1066 -26.85 18.94 10.79
C VAL A 1066 -26.69 17.82 9.76
N ASP A 1067 -25.53 17.16 9.72
CA ASP A 1067 -25.28 16.05 8.80
C ASP A 1067 -26.30 14.91 8.96
N VAL A 1068 -26.63 14.52 10.19
CA VAL A 1068 -27.62 13.46 10.47
C VAL A 1068 -29.01 13.89 9.99
N LEU A 1069 -29.50 15.02 10.51
CA LEU A 1069 -30.87 15.50 10.34
C LEU A 1069 -31.23 15.84 8.88
N THR A 1070 -30.24 16.22 8.09
CA THR A 1070 -30.41 16.53 6.65
C THR A 1070 -30.21 15.31 5.75
N LYS A 1071 -29.35 14.35 6.14
CA LYS A 1071 -29.26 13.05 5.45
C LYS A 1071 -30.53 12.22 5.65
N GLU A 1072 -31.08 12.16 6.87
CA GLU A 1072 -32.34 11.46 7.19
C GLU A 1072 -33.57 11.97 6.41
N THR A 1073 -33.54 13.22 5.95
CA THR A 1073 -34.68 13.86 5.29
C THR A 1073 -34.44 14.21 3.81
N GLY A 1074 -33.29 13.85 3.23
CA GLY A 1074 -33.00 14.09 1.81
C GLY A 1074 -32.70 15.56 1.46
N HIS A 1075 -32.22 16.35 2.42
CA HIS A 1075 -31.90 17.78 2.25
C HIS A 1075 -30.40 18.12 2.40
N PHE A 1076 -29.52 17.13 2.54
CA PHE A 1076 -28.08 17.32 2.83
C PHE A 1076 -27.39 18.31 1.85
N ASP A 1077 -27.53 18.09 0.54
CA ASP A 1077 -26.83 18.88 -0.48
C ASP A 1077 -27.22 20.38 -0.42
N VAL A 1078 -28.52 20.68 -0.30
CA VAL A 1078 -29.03 22.06 -0.22
C VAL A 1078 -28.72 22.73 1.11
N ALA A 1079 -28.71 21.97 2.22
CA ALA A 1079 -28.28 22.45 3.51
C ALA A 1079 -26.78 22.81 3.52
N MET A 1080 -25.93 21.91 2.98
CA MET A 1080 -24.49 22.15 2.85
C MET A 1080 -24.19 23.33 1.90
N SER A 1081 -24.89 23.45 0.77
CA SER A 1081 -24.73 24.59 -0.14
C SER A 1081 -25.12 25.91 0.51
N SER A 1082 -26.25 25.94 1.23
CA SER A 1082 -26.67 27.12 2.01
C SER A 1082 -25.65 27.49 3.08
N PHE A 1083 -25.18 26.51 3.86
CA PHE A 1083 -24.19 26.73 4.91
C PHE A 1083 -22.83 27.18 4.37
N GLY A 1084 -22.39 26.60 3.25
CA GLY A 1084 -21.12 26.94 2.60
C GLY A 1084 -21.04 28.40 2.17
N SER A 1085 -22.19 29.01 1.84
CA SER A 1085 -22.26 30.43 1.51
C SER A 1085 -21.88 31.35 2.68
N VAL A 1086 -22.20 30.96 3.93
CA VAL A 1086 -21.91 31.73 5.15
C VAL A 1086 -20.44 31.62 5.55
N LEU A 1087 -19.76 30.53 5.16
CA LEU A 1087 -18.34 30.30 5.48
C LEU A 1087 -17.38 31.31 4.80
N ILE A 1088 -17.84 32.15 3.85
CA ILE A 1088 -17.06 33.29 3.35
C ILE A 1088 -16.82 34.36 4.44
N HIS A 1089 -17.63 34.37 5.49
CA HIS A 1089 -17.52 35.27 6.64
C HIS A 1089 -16.71 34.67 7.81
N ALA A 1090 -16.10 33.49 7.63
CA ALA A 1090 -15.25 32.88 8.63
C ALA A 1090 -14.03 33.77 8.96
N PRO A 1091 -13.66 33.90 10.25
CA PRO A 1091 -12.56 34.76 10.67
C PRO A 1091 -11.21 34.25 10.16
N SER A 1092 -10.28 35.18 9.91
CA SER A 1092 -8.88 34.90 9.59
C SER A 1092 -8.04 34.67 10.86
N GLU A 1093 -7.05 33.79 10.78
CA GLU A 1093 -6.02 33.66 11.83
C GLU A 1093 -4.77 34.48 11.49
N LYS A 1094 -3.76 34.46 12.38
CA LYS A 1094 -2.51 35.23 12.19
C LYS A 1094 -1.69 34.72 11.00
N ASP A 1095 -1.64 33.39 10.83
CA ASP A 1095 -0.73 32.72 9.92
C ASP A 1095 -1.46 32.14 8.68
N PHE A 1096 -2.80 32.14 8.69
CA PHE A 1096 -3.63 31.66 7.59
C PHE A 1096 -4.90 32.50 7.42
N TRP A 1097 -5.29 32.75 6.17
CA TRP A 1097 -6.28 33.78 5.80
C TRP A 1097 -7.74 33.44 6.14
N ILE A 1098 -7.99 32.25 6.68
CA ILE A 1098 -9.26 31.71 7.17
C ILE A 1098 -8.94 30.77 8.34
N ASN A 1099 -9.87 30.59 9.28
CA ASN A 1099 -9.67 29.70 10.42
C ASN A 1099 -9.37 28.24 10.00
N HIS A 1100 -8.40 27.62 10.68
CA HIS A 1100 -7.89 26.29 10.37
C HIS A 1100 -8.94 25.16 10.52
N THR A 1101 -9.96 25.33 11.38
CA THR A 1101 -11.07 24.37 11.52
C THR A 1101 -12.06 24.51 10.39
N VAL A 1102 -12.43 25.74 10.01
CA VAL A 1102 -13.30 25.98 8.84
C VAL A 1102 -12.63 25.48 7.56
N ALA A 1103 -11.33 25.71 7.39
CA ALA A 1103 -10.55 25.18 6.27
C ALA A 1103 -10.48 23.64 6.28
N LYS A 1104 -10.30 23.02 7.46
CA LYS A 1104 -10.35 21.55 7.62
C LYS A 1104 -11.70 20.99 7.18
N THR A 1105 -12.79 21.64 7.57
CA THR A 1105 -14.15 21.21 7.21
C THR A 1105 -14.49 21.44 5.74
N LEU A 1106 -14.03 22.54 5.13
CA LEU A 1106 -14.10 22.71 3.67
C LEU A 1106 -13.28 21.64 2.92
N ASN A 1107 -12.21 21.10 3.54
CA ASN A 1107 -11.43 19.99 3.02
C ASN A 1107 -12.03 18.58 3.29
N GLU A 1108 -13.07 18.45 4.12
CA GLU A 1108 -13.70 17.16 4.44
C GLU A 1108 -14.29 16.49 3.19
N ARG A 1109 -13.96 15.21 3.02
CA ARG A 1109 -14.21 14.46 1.78
C ARG A 1109 -15.66 14.54 1.28
N GLU A 1110 -16.63 14.25 2.15
CA GLU A 1110 -18.06 14.21 1.80
C GLU A 1110 -18.69 15.59 1.49
N ARG A 1111 -17.97 16.69 1.73
CA ARG A 1111 -18.54 18.06 1.71
C ARG A 1111 -18.39 18.78 0.38
N GLU A 1112 -18.75 18.12 -0.72
CA GLU A 1112 -18.70 18.71 -2.07
C GLU A 1112 -19.63 19.93 -2.18
N SER A 1113 -20.92 19.77 -1.86
CA SER A 1113 -21.90 20.88 -1.91
C SER A 1113 -21.59 22.04 -0.96
N LEU A 1114 -20.82 21.82 0.12
CA LEU A 1114 -20.32 22.89 1.00
C LEU A 1114 -19.28 23.76 0.27
N ARG A 1115 -18.35 23.12 -0.46
CA ARG A 1115 -17.35 23.79 -1.29
C ARG A 1115 -18.01 24.54 -2.45
N ASP A 1116 -19.06 23.97 -3.06
CA ASP A 1116 -19.83 24.62 -4.11
C ASP A 1116 -20.53 25.89 -3.61
N GLY A 1117 -21.22 25.80 -2.46
CA GLY A 1117 -21.85 26.95 -1.80
C GLY A 1117 -20.84 28.05 -1.47
N TYR A 1118 -19.65 27.68 -0.97
CA TYR A 1118 -18.55 28.60 -0.72
C TYR A 1118 -18.03 29.27 -2.01
N ALA A 1119 -17.85 28.51 -3.10
CA ALA A 1119 -17.37 29.03 -4.38
C ALA A 1119 -18.37 30.02 -5.01
N ILE A 1120 -19.66 29.65 -5.03
CA ILE A 1120 -20.75 30.50 -5.53
C ILE A 1120 -20.84 31.79 -4.73
N ALA A 1121 -20.80 31.72 -3.40
CA ALA A 1121 -20.84 32.90 -2.53
C ALA A 1121 -19.57 33.76 -2.68
N THR A 1122 -18.40 33.14 -2.84
CA THR A 1122 -17.14 33.82 -3.12
C THR A 1122 -17.21 34.62 -4.43
N PHE A 1123 -17.79 34.05 -5.49
CA PHE A 1123 -18.01 34.77 -6.74
C PHE A 1123 -19.03 35.91 -6.59
N ASN A 1124 -20.18 35.63 -5.97
CA ASN A 1124 -21.26 36.60 -5.76
C ASN A 1124 -20.85 37.79 -4.87
N SER A 1125 -19.89 37.59 -3.94
CA SER A 1125 -19.38 38.63 -3.04
C SER A 1125 -18.80 39.85 -3.76
N ARG A 1126 -18.39 39.71 -5.03
CA ARG A 1126 -17.89 40.81 -5.87
C ARG A 1126 -18.96 41.87 -6.18
N GLY A 1127 -20.23 41.49 -6.22
CA GLY A 1127 -21.35 42.38 -6.54
C GLY A 1127 -21.26 43.06 -7.92
N VAL A 1128 -22.00 44.17 -8.06
CA VAL A 1128 -22.04 44.97 -9.30
C VAL A 1128 -20.74 45.76 -9.44
N HIS A 1129 -20.05 45.56 -10.57
CA HIS A 1129 -18.77 46.19 -10.88
C HIS A 1129 -18.73 46.67 -12.34
N TRP A 1130 -17.80 47.57 -12.65
CA TRP A 1130 -17.49 47.95 -14.03
C TRP A 1130 -16.51 46.95 -14.65
N VAL A 1131 -16.73 46.61 -15.92
CA VAL A 1131 -15.85 45.70 -16.68
C VAL A 1131 -14.70 46.51 -17.26
N ASP A 1132 -13.46 46.18 -16.89
CA ASP A 1132 -12.25 46.71 -17.52
C ASP A 1132 -12.05 46.02 -18.88
N PRO A 1133 -11.98 46.75 -20.02
CA PRO A 1133 -11.74 46.16 -21.33
C PRO A 1133 -10.43 45.36 -21.43
N GLU A 1134 -9.41 45.68 -20.63
CA GLU A 1134 -8.13 44.95 -20.60
C GLU A 1134 -8.15 43.70 -19.69
N ALA A 1135 -9.28 43.43 -19.01
CA ALA A 1135 -9.49 42.29 -18.12
C ALA A 1135 -8.45 42.14 -16.97
N LYS A 1136 -7.85 43.24 -16.53
CA LYS A 1136 -6.90 43.27 -15.41
C LYS A 1136 -7.52 42.82 -14.07
N PRO A 1137 -8.71 43.32 -13.64
CA PRO A 1137 -9.30 42.93 -12.37
C PRO A 1137 -9.61 41.43 -12.28
N GLU A 1138 -10.05 40.83 -13.39
CA GLU A 1138 -10.29 39.39 -13.50
C GLU A 1138 -8.99 38.60 -13.30
N ARG A 1139 -7.90 39.00 -13.97
CA ARG A 1139 -6.59 38.35 -13.81
C ARG A 1139 -5.98 38.53 -12.42
N GLU A 1140 -6.16 39.70 -11.81
CA GLU A 1140 -5.74 39.97 -10.42
C GLU A 1140 -6.54 39.12 -9.42
N LEU A 1141 -7.85 38.93 -9.64
CA LEU A 1141 -8.67 38.04 -8.84
C LEU A 1141 -8.29 36.56 -9.04
N ALA A 1142 -8.09 36.11 -10.29
CA ALA A 1142 -7.62 34.75 -10.57
C ALA A 1142 -6.31 34.45 -9.83
N GLU A 1143 -5.32 35.33 -9.94
CA GLU A 1143 -4.03 35.17 -9.28
C GLU A 1143 -4.14 35.18 -7.75
N LYS A 1144 -4.96 36.07 -7.18
CA LYS A 1144 -5.29 36.08 -5.74
C LYS A 1144 -5.87 34.74 -5.27
N TYR A 1145 -6.73 34.09 -6.06
CA TYR A 1145 -7.29 32.78 -5.71
C TYR A 1145 -6.31 31.63 -5.94
N ARG A 1146 -5.40 31.69 -6.94
CA ARG A 1146 -4.27 30.75 -7.06
C ARG A 1146 -3.35 30.79 -5.85
N GLN A 1147 -2.97 31.99 -5.40
CA GLN A 1147 -2.12 32.16 -4.22
C GLN A 1147 -2.78 31.64 -2.93
N LYS A 1148 -4.09 31.86 -2.78
CA LYS A 1148 -4.89 31.26 -1.69
C LYS A 1148 -4.96 29.74 -1.77
N ALA A 1149 -5.09 29.16 -2.97
CA ALA A 1149 -5.11 27.73 -3.19
C ALA A 1149 -3.75 27.08 -2.84
N GLU A 1150 -2.65 27.66 -3.31
CA GLU A 1150 -1.29 27.20 -3.02
C GLU A 1150 -1.01 27.23 -1.50
N GLN A 1151 -1.41 28.30 -0.80
CA GLN A 1151 -1.32 28.37 0.66
C GLN A 1151 -2.17 27.28 1.33
N ALA A 1152 -3.42 27.07 0.87
CA ALA A 1152 -4.30 26.06 1.43
C ALA A 1152 -3.74 24.63 1.24
N GLU A 1153 -3.19 24.31 0.07
CA GLU A 1153 -2.58 23.01 -0.23
C GLU A 1153 -1.31 22.76 0.61
N LEU A 1154 -0.44 23.77 0.77
CA LEU A 1154 0.73 23.68 1.64
C LEU A 1154 0.37 23.53 3.14
N SER A 1155 -0.82 24.01 3.54
CA SER A 1155 -1.43 23.74 4.86
C SER A 1155 -2.16 22.40 4.97
N GLY A 1156 -2.22 21.59 3.90
CA GLY A 1156 -2.86 20.26 3.87
C GLY A 1156 -4.33 20.26 3.42
N TYR A 1157 -4.88 21.40 3.02
CA TYR A 1157 -6.29 21.55 2.61
C TYR A 1157 -6.48 21.40 1.09
N HIS A 1158 -5.98 20.30 0.51
CA HIS A 1158 -5.91 20.09 -0.94
C HIS A 1158 -7.26 20.15 -1.66
N ARG A 1159 -8.36 19.60 -1.12
CA ARG A 1159 -9.70 19.69 -1.75
C ARG A 1159 -10.24 21.11 -1.74
N PHE A 1160 -9.94 21.88 -0.70
CA PHE A 1160 -10.29 23.29 -0.64
C PHE A 1160 -9.43 24.12 -1.61
N ALA A 1161 -8.15 23.78 -1.76
CA ALA A 1161 -7.28 24.34 -2.79
C ALA A 1161 -7.81 24.06 -4.21
N THR A 1162 -8.30 22.84 -4.51
CA THR A 1162 -8.97 22.52 -5.79
C THR A 1162 -10.15 23.44 -6.07
N THR A 1163 -11.03 23.69 -5.08
CA THR A 1163 -12.14 24.65 -5.24
C THR A 1163 -11.65 26.08 -5.51
N LEU A 1164 -10.58 26.51 -4.85
CA LEU A 1164 -10.00 27.84 -5.06
C LEU A 1164 -9.30 27.97 -6.44
N ARG A 1165 -8.72 26.87 -6.97
CA ARG A 1165 -8.26 26.79 -8.36
C ARG A 1165 -9.42 26.86 -9.35
N GLY A 1166 -10.55 26.22 -9.07
CA GLY A 1166 -11.79 26.35 -9.85
C GLY A 1166 -12.28 27.80 -9.92
N VAL A 1167 -12.36 28.49 -8.78
CA VAL A 1167 -12.71 29.92 -8.71
C VAL A 1167 -11.70 30.78 -9.50
N ALA A 1168 -10.40 30.47 -9.45
CA ALA A 1168 -9.40 31.18 -10.27
C ALA A 1168 -9.64 30.98 -11.78
N ALA A 1169 -9.91 29.74 -12.21
CA ALA A 1169 -10.19 29.41 -13.60
C ALA A 1169 -11.50 30.07 -14.12
N ASP A 1170 -12.51 30.27 -13.26
CA ASP A 1170 -13.70 31.05 -13.62
C ASP A 1170 -13.36 32.52 -13.92
N TYR A 1171 -12.48 33.13 -13.13
CA TYR A 1171 -11.99 34.49 -13.41
C TYR A 1171 -11.12 34.55 -14.68
N ASP A 1172 -10.27 33.55 -14.95
CA ASP A 1172 -9.52 33.47 -16.22
C ASP A 1172 -10.46 33.35 -17.43
N ARG A 1173 -11.45 32.44 -17.38
CA ARG A 1173 -12.47 32.29 -18.43
C ARG A 1173 -13.32 33.55 -18.60
N HIS A 1174 -13.48 34.37 -17.56
CA HIS A 1174 -14.11 35.69 -17.67
C HIS A 1174 -13.18 36.73 -18.30
N ALA A 1175 -11.89 36.72 -18.00
CA ALA A 1175 -10.91 37.58 -18.67
C ALA A 1175 -10.83 37.30 -20.18
N GLU A 1176 -10.78 36.03 -20.57
CA GLU A 1176 -10.80 35.61 -21.98
C GLU A 1176 -12.06 36.08 -22.71
N ARG A 1177 -13.24 35.95 -22.08
CA ARG A 1177 -14.52 36.42 -22.63
C ARG A 1177 -14.58 37.93 -22.84
N ILE A 1178 -13.86 38.72 -22.02
CA ILE A 1178 -13.76 40.18 -22.18
C ILE A 1178 -12.86 40.51 -23.38
N LEU A 1179 -11.67 39.92 -23.43
CA LEU A 1179 -10.69 40.15 -24.50
C LEU A 1179 -11.22 39.68 -25.88
N ALA A 1180 -11.90 38.53 -25.93
CA ALA A 1180 -12.54 38.03 -27.14
C ALA A 1180 -13.66 38.96 -27.66
N ARG A 1181 -14.33 39.73 -26.78
CA ARG A 1181 -15.32 40.73 -27.20
C ARG A 1181 -14.66 41.96 -27.84
N GLN A 1182 -13.48 42.38 -27.38
CA GLN A 1182 -12.72 43.46 -28.02
C GLN A 1182 -12.29 43.11 -29.45
N LEU A 1183 -11.95 41.84 -29.71
CA LEU A 1183 -11.56 41.37 -31.05
C LEU A 1183 -12.72 41.34 -32.07
N HIS A 1184 -13.94 41.69 -31.64
CA HIS A 1184 -15.14 41.76 -32.47
C HIS A 1184 -15.79 43.17 -32.50
N THR A 1185 -15.10 44.20 -32.01
CA THR A 1185 -15.54 45.60 -31.99
C THR A 1185 -14.53 46.56 -32.59
#